data_AF-A0A949P7Z0-F1
#
_entry.id   AF-A0A949P7Z0-F1
#
_cell.length_a   1.000
_cell.length_b   1.000
_cell.length_c   1.000
_cell.angle_alpha   90.00
_cell.angle_beta   90.00
_cell.angle_gamma   90.00
#
_symmetry.space_group_name_H-M   'P 1'
#
loop_
_entity.id
_entity.type
_entity.pdbx_description
1 polymer ?
#
loop_
_entity_poly.entity_id
_entity_poly.type
_entity_poly.pdbx_seq_one_letter_code
_entity_poly.pdbx_strand_id
1 'polypeptide(L)'
;MRVLWVVKGLGPGGAERLLVAAASVHAEDRFDIECAYVLPWKDHLAGELESAGVKTHCLSKRRSDPLWPINLARLIRSGNFDVVHIHSPLPGSVARIAARTMRAANRPALISTEHNRWETHRLPTRFANRLTSRWDAASFAVTDEVRDSLSGPAAAHAVTLRHGINLEQVSAEVQHRGEIREELGLTVDDFVVGTVANFRPQKDYPNLLGAIRLLADRDVPVRVVAVGQGPQEEEIRALAHELGLRNRLILTGFRADAVRVMAACDAFVLASKWEGLPVAVMEALALGLPIVASNVGGMAEELTDGIDALLVPPGDSGALAVAIERVVTDESLCNKLGKASLGRAPEFGAARAEGEIEAAYERVASPSEVQSAPAPTRPRRTVAVETEIREAQPEDRDAIINLLRRSLGSDGDQRYPELFAWKHDHNRFGPSPMWVATDNDRVVAFRALMRWEFLRGGQVLRAVRAVDTATDPDYQGQGLFRRLTMHGLEAVHADGVDFVFNTPNSQSLPGYLKMGWREVGQLPAAVRFAGPGGAVQAVCSREPANRWSTELDLGSQVLDWLAAEGVAGRSVLPADVREIATNTDADYLAWRFGTPLLGYRVVDDGDSAVIVRARMRGTAKELAVVAEFGDLNGAQRLAAKTASEAGCSYAIRIGRRNLLTGYLGLPGGGPTLTWRAVNDQGFPPLANWALSLGDIELF
;
A
#
# COMPACT_ATOMS: atom_id res chain seq x y z
N MET A 1 25.26 28.44 7.24
CA MET A 1 23.86 28.56 7.69
C MET A 1 23.70 27.79 8.98
N ARG A 2 22.90 28.26 9.94
CA ARG A 2 22.66 27.57 11.22
C ARG A 2 21.36 26.80 11.17
N VAL A 3 21.42 25.50 11.39
CA VAL A 3 20.27 24.59 11.27
C VAL A 3 20.02 23.90 12.61
N LEU A 4 18.77 23.88 13.06
CA LEU A 4 18.36 23.12 14.24
C LEU A 4 17.52 21.91 13.83
N TRP A 5 18.05 20.71 14.02
CA TRP A 5 17.29 19.47 13.95
C TRP A 5 16.47 19.28 15.22
N VAL A 6 15.20 18.89 15.08
CA VAL A 6 14.29 18.66 16.21
C VAL A 6 13.68 17.27 16.12
N VAL A 7 14.04 16.42 17.07
CA VAL A 7 13.62 15.02 17.13
C VAL A 7 13.02 14.67 18.50
N LYS A 8 12.21 13.62 18.59
CA LYS A 8 11.62 13.21 19.88
C LYS A 8 12.66 12.59 20.82
N GLY A 9 13.56 11.77 20.31
CA GLY A 9 14.65 11.14 21.06
C GLY A 9 15.70 10.60 20.10
N LEU A 10 16.85 10.23 20.64
CA LEU A 10 18.03 9.69 19.97
C LEU A 10 18.28 8.24 20.44
N GLY A 11 17.23 7.41 20.36
CA GLY A 11 17.35 5.98 20.67
C GLY A 11 18.00 5.20 19.52
N PRO A 12 18.26 3.89 19.68
CA PRO A 12 18.91 3.07 18.64
C PRO A 12 17.97 2.68 17.47
N GLY A 13 16.96 3.50 17.18
CA GLY A 13 16.01 3.25 16.10
C GLY A 13 16.57 3.59 14.73
N GLY A 14 15.95 3.06 13.67
CA GLY A 14 16.40 3.28 12.30
C GLY A 14 16.32 4.75 11.88
N ALA A 15 15.24 5.45 12.20
CA ALA A 15 15.08 6.87 11.86
C ALA A 15 16.13 7.76 12.54
N GLU A 16 16.47 7.46 13.79
CA GLU A 16 17.51 8.18 14.51
C GLU A 16 18.93 7.85 13.96
N ARG A 17 19.19 6.62 13.51
CA ARG A 17 20.45 6.27 12.81
C ARG A 17 20.62 7.01 11.49
N LEU A 18 19.53 7.27 10.76
CA LEU A 18 19.58 8.08 9.54
C LEU A 18 20.02 9.53 9.80
N LEU A 19 19.74 10.08 10.99
CA LEU A 19 20.27 11.40 11.38
C LEU A 19 21.78 11.37 11.62
N VAL A 20 22.30 10.28 12.20
CA VAL A 20 23.75 10.10 12.35
C VAL A 20 24.41 9.95 10.98
N ALA A 21 23.80 9.18 10.07
CA ALA A 21 24.29 9.04 8.71
C ALA A 21 24.32 10.39 7.97
N ALA A 22 23.26 11.19 8.09
CA ALA A 22 23.22 12.56 7.56
C ALA A 22 24.30 13.45 8.18
N ALA A 23 24.47 13.43 9.50
CA ALA A 23 25.51 14.19 10.20
C ALA A 23 26.92 13.79 9.74
N SER A 24 27.16 12.53 9.40
CA SER A 24 28.48 12.07 8.96
C SER A 24 28.88 12.55 7.55
N VAL A 25 27.94 13.07 6.76
CA VAL A 25 28.17 13.44 5.34
C VAL A 25 27.78 14.89 5.01
N HIS A 26 27.32 15.67 5.99
CA HIS A 26 26.90 17.05 5.77
C HIS A 26 28.09 17.96 5.44
N ALA A 27 27.82 19.05 4.73
CA ALA A 27 28.83 20.06 4.39
C ALA A 27 29.09 20.98 5.59
N GLU A 28 29.97 20.55 6.50
CA GLU A 28 30.36 21.28 7.74
C GLU A 28 30.82 22.73 7.48
N ASP A 29 31.41 23.01 6.32
CA ASP A 29 31.86 24.34 5.92
C ASP A 29 30.69 25.29 5.56
N ARG A 30 29.52 24.73 5.25
CA ARG A 30 28.32 25.46 4.81
C ARG A 30 27.20 25.44 5.85
N PHE A 31 27.07 24.39 6.64
CA PHE A 31 25.99 24.19 7.60
C PHE A 31 26.52 23.92 9.01
N ASP A 32 26.18 24.79 9.96
CA ASP A 32 26.39 24.61 11.39
C ASP A 32 25.11 23.98 11.97
N ILE A 33 25.15 22.66 12.21
CA ILE A 33 23.98 21.87 12.60
C ILE A 33 24.00 21.61 14.11
N GLU A 34 22.88 21.93 14.77
CA GLU A 34 22.61 21.54 16.15
C GLU A 34 21.39 20.60 16.20
N CYS A 35 21.34 19.67 17.15
CA CYS A 35 20.23 18.73 17.32
C CYS A 35 19.57 18.86 18.70
N ALA A 36 18.26 19.10 18.74
CA ALA A 36 17.47 19.12 19.97
C ALA A 36 16.55 17.90 20.08
N TYR A 37 16.57 17.25 21.26
CA TYR A 37 15.77 16.06 21.54
C TYR A 37 15.05 16.13 22.89
N VAL A 38 13.89 15.45 23.01
CA VAL A 38 12.99 15.61 24.18
C VAL A 38 13.21 14.55 25.26
N LEU A 39 13.52 13.30 24.91
CA LEU A 39 13.52 12.18 25.86
C LEU A 39 14.94 11.90 26.42
N PRO A 40 15.26 12.26 27.68
CA PRO A 40 16.63 12.16 28.23
C PRO A 40 17.16 10.73 28.37
N TRP A 41 16.31 9.71 28.40
CA TRP A 41 16.73 8.30 28.47
C TRP A 41 16.86 7.64 27.08
N LYS A 42 16.70 8.44 26.02
CA LYS A 42 16.91 8.05 24.62
C LYS A 42 17.98 8.96 24.04
N ASP A 43 19.19 8.84 24.55
CA ASP A 43 20.38 9.65 24.22
C ASP A 43 21.51 8.81 23.62
N HIS A 44 21.24 7.56 23.24
CA HIS A 44 22.25 6.58 22.84
C HIS A 44 23.07 7.05 21.63
N LEU A 45 22.46 7.79 20.71
CA LEU A 45 23.12 8.32 19.51
C LEU A 45 23.63 9.77 19.68
N ALA A 46 23.51 10.36 20.87
CA ALA A 46 23.96 11.74 21.09
C ALA A 46 25.47 11.89 20.92
N GLY A 47 26.26 10.97 21.47
CA GLY A 47 27.71 10.99 21.33
C GLY A 47 28.20 10.77 19.89
N GLU A 48 27.48 9.96 19.10
CA GLU A 48 27.78 9.77 17.67
C GLU A 48 27.51 11.04 16.87
N LEU A 49 26.40 11.75 17.15
CA LEU A 49 26.13 13.05 16.54
C LEU A 49 27.19 14.09 16.91
N GLU A 50 27.58 14.15 18.19
CA GLU A 50 28.61 15.10 18.66
C GLU A 50 29.98 14.80 18.05
N SER A 51 30.31 13.52 17.84
CA SER A 51 31.53 13.11 17.15
C SER A 51 31.53 13.48 15.68
N ALA A 52 30.35 13.58 15.06
CA ALA A 52 30.13 14.07 13.70
C ALA A 52 29.93 15.60 13.64
N GLY A 53 30.34 16.33 14.68
CA GLY A 53 30.28 17.80 14.70
C GLY A 53 28.92 18.40 15.04
N VAL A 54 27.88 17.59 15.27
CA VAL A 54 26.52 18.05 15.56
C VAL A 54 26.31 18.18 17.07
N LYS A 55 26.25 19.43 17.56
CA LYS A 55 26.00 19.70 18.99
C LYS A 55 24.60 19.28 19.40
N THR A 56 24.47 18.52 20.50
CA THR A 56 23.16 18.05 20.98
C THR A 56 22.60 18.85 22.17
N HIS A 57 21.27 18.93 22.26
CA HIS A 57 20.52 19.62 23.33
C HIS A 57 19.39 18.75 23.86
N CYS A 58 19.51 18.28 25.09
CA CYS A 58 18.40 17.62 25.77
C CYS A 58 17.41 18.66 26.35
N LEU A 59 16.16 18.62 25.89
CA LEU A 59 15.13 19.60 26.25
C LEU A 59 14.45 19.30 27.59
N SER A 60 14.62 18.09 28.12
CA SER A 60 13.99 17.64 29.38
C SER A 60 15.03 17.16 30.37
N LYS A 61 14.82 17.44 31.66
CA LYS A 61 15.67 16.94 32.75
C LYS A 61 15.19 15.61 33.34
N ARG A 62 13.95 15.21 33.05
CA ARG A 62 13.29 14.02 33.63
C ARG A 62 12.28 13.40 32.68
N ARG A 63 11.77 12.22 33.03
CA ARG A 63 10.92 11.39 32.14
C ARG A 63 9.66 12.08 31.61
N SER A 64 9.03 12.90 32.46
CA SER A 64 7.82 13.67 32.15
C SER A 64 8.04 15.13 32.50
N ASP A 65 8.98 15.78 31.83
CA ASP A 65 9.29 17.19 32.07
C ASP A 65 8.27 18.11 31.37
N PRO A 66 7.42 18.87 32.09
CA PRO A 66 6.47 19.78 31.45
C PRO A 66 7.15 21.03 30.83
N LEU A 67 8.44 21.26 31.11
CA LEU A 67 9.17 22.46 30.66
C LEU A 67 9.83 22.28 29.30
N TRP A 68 9.89 21.07 28.73
CA TRP A 68 10.50 20.84 27.41
C TRP A 68 9.95 21.75 26.30
N PRO A 69 8.64 22.08 26.23
CA PRO A 69 8.14 22.98 25.19
C PRO A 69 8.69 24.39 25.35
N ILE A 70 8.85 24.85 26.60
CA ILE A 70 9.40 26.17 26.92
C ILE A 70 10.90 26.20 26.58
N ASN A 71 11.63 25.12 26.90
CA ASN A 71 13.05 25.00 26.59
C ASN A 71 13.29 24.99 25.08
N LEU A 72 12.48 24.25 24.30
CA LEU A 72 12.54 24.26 22.83
C LEU A 72 12.26 25.67 22.28
N ALA A 73 11.21 26.32 22.78
CA ALA A 73 10.87 27.67 22.33
C ALA A 73 11.93 28.71 22.71
N ARG A 74 12.62 28.55 23.84
CA ARG A 74 13.77 29.40 24.21
C ARG A 74 14.94 29.16 23.28
N LEU A 75 15.32 27.89 23.05
CA LEU A 75 16.42 27.51 22.17
C LEU A 75 16.22 28.09 20.76
N ILE A 76 15.04 27.90 20.15
CA ILE A 76 14.73 28.46 18.83
C ILE A 76 14.85 29.99 18.82
N ARG A 77 14.40 30.67 19.89
CA ARG A 77 14.39 32.14 19.96
C ARG A 77 15.76 32.77 20.21
N SER A 78 16.60 32.13 21.00
CA SER A 78 17.94 32.64 21.32
C SER A 78 19.02 32.11 20.38
N GLY A 79 18.73 31.03 19.65
CA GLY A 79 19.71 30.29 18.88
C GLY A 79 20.03 30.87 17.51
N ASN A 80 19.37 31.93 17.04
CA ASN A 80 19.63 32.56 15.72
C ASN A 80 19.77 31.53 14.58
N PHE A 81 18.84 30.57 14.52
CA PHE A 81 18.82 29.56 13.46
C PHE A 81 18.21 30.14 12.18
N ASP A 82 18.77 29.77 11.03
CA ASP A 82 18.23 30.09 9.71
C ASP A 82 17.10 29.10 9.37
N VAL A 83 17.29 27.83 9.75
CA VAL A 83 16.33 26.74 9.50
C VAL A 83 16.11 25.90 10.76
N VAL A 84 14.87 25.50 11.00
CA VAL A 84 14.51 24.46 11.98
C VAL A 84 13.93 23.26 11.21
N HIS A 85 14.64 22.13 11.22
CA HIS A 85 14.24 20.90 10.55
C HIS A 85 13.63 19.91 11.55
N ILE A 86 12.36 19.57 11.35
CA ILE A 86 11.53 18.77 12.24
C ILE A 86 11.49 17.32 11.76
N HIS A 87 11.95 16.38 12.59
CA HIS A 87 11.88 14.93 12.32
C HIS A 87 10.82 14.21 13.17
N SER A 88 10.02 14.94 13.95
CA SER A 88 9.02 14.35 14.84
C SER A 88 7.80 15.25 15.02
N PRO A 89 6.57 14.77 14.79
CA PRO A 89 5.36 15.60 14.79
C PRO A 89 5.09 16.37 16.09
N LEU A 90 5.27 15.72 17.25
CA LEU A 90 4.96 16.33 18.56
C LEU A 90 5.91 17.50 18.90
N PRO A 91 7.24 17.32 18.93
CA PRO A 91 8.18 18.45 19.00
C PRO A 91 7.96 19.47 17.88
N GLY A 92 7.63 18.99 16.68
CA GLY A 92 7.34 19.81 15.50
C GLY A 92 6.22 20.82 15.72
N SER A 93 5.07 20.42 16.25
CA SER A 93 3.98 21.35 16.54
C SER A 93 4.41 22.47 17.48
N VAL A 94 5.25 22.19 18.48
CA VAL A 94 5.78 23.21 19.39
C VAL A 94 6.79 24.11 18.69
N ALA A 95 7.72 23.56 17.92
CA ALA A 95 8.71 24.32 17.16
C ALA A 95 8.05 25.32 16.19
N ARG A 96 7.03 24.87 15.46
CA ARG A 96 6.29 25.73 14.53
C ARG A 96 5.55 26.87 15.24
N ILE A 97 4.92 26.60 16.38
CA ILE A 97 4.29 27.64 17.21
C ILE A 97 5.34 28.62 17.73
N ALA A 98 6.47 28.14 18.23
CA ALA A 98 7.56 28.98 18.73
C ALA A 98 8.08 29.94 17.64
N ALA A 99 8.40 29.42 16.45
CA ALA A 99 8.83 30.21 15.30
C ALA A 99 7.76 31.23 14.87
N ARG A 100 6.47 30.85 14.88
CA ARG A 100 5.37 31.74 14.48
C ARG A 100 5.16 32.93 15.42
N THR A 101 5.54 32.79 16.69
CA THR A 101 5.52 33.88 17.68
C THR A 101 6.70 34.85 17.56
N MET A 102 7.71 34.53 16.75
CA MET A 102 8.86 35.41 16.49
C MET A 102 8.54 36.47 15.43
N ARG A 103 9.26 37.60 15.51
CA ARG A 103 9.25 38.64 14.48
C ARG A 103 9.74 38.05 13.15
N ALA A 104 9.14 38.47 12.04
CA ALA A 104 9.42 37.91 10.72
C ALA A 104 10.91 37.97 10.35
N ALA A 105 11.59 39.08 10.68
CA ALA A 105 13.01 39.29 10.39
C ALA A 105 13.96 38.29 11.09
N ASN A 106 13.54 37.65 12.18
CA ASN A 106 14.37 36.73 12.97
C ASN A 106 13.79 35.31 12.97
N ARG A 107 12.78 35.04 12.14
CA ARG A 107 12.06 33.76 12.15
C ARG A 107 12.81 32.75 11.28
N PRO A 108 13.19 31.57 11.81
CA PRO A 108 13.75 30.51 10.99
C PRO A 108 12.73 29.97 9.99
N ALA A 109 13.19 29.55 8.82
CA ALA A 109 12.40 28.71 7.94
C ALA A 109 12.15 27.34 8.60
N LEU A 110 10.98 26.76 8.33
CA LEU A 110 10.59 25.47 8.92
C LEU A 110 10.60 24.40 7.83
N ILE A 111 11.32 23.32 8.05
CA ILE A 111 11.28 22.12 7.20
C ILE A 111 10.81 20.95 8.05
N SER A 112 10.08 20.01 7.48
CA SER A 112 9.72 18.77 8.16
C SER A 112 10.05 17.53 7.35
N THR A 113 10.46 16.45 8.02
CA THR A 113 10.60 15.11 7.47
C THR A 113 9.75 14.16 8.28
N GLU A 114 8.77 13.51 7.65
CA GLU A 114 7.95 12.48 8.28
C GLU A 114 8.56 11.09 8.04
N HIS A 115 8.83 10.38 9.13
CA HIS A 115 9.45 9.04 9.14
C HIS A 115 8.44 7.91 9.32
N ASN A 116 7.20 8.21 9.73
CA ASN A 116 6.19 7.21 10.06
C ASN A 116 4.84 7.57 9.44
N ARG A 117 4.03 6.55 9.15
CA ARG A 117 2.66 6.75 8.68
C ARG A 117 1.86 7.59 9.65
N TRP A 118 1.07 8.51 9.11
CA TRP A 118 0.27 9.46 9.90
C TRP A 118 -0.67 8.80 10.92
N GLU A 119 -1.17 7.61 10.59
CA GLU A 119 -2.12 6.82 11.40
C GLU A 119 -1.50 6.22 12.66
N THR A 120 -0.17 6.04 12.68
CA THR A 120 0.56 5.49 13.82
C THR A 120 0.69 6.50 14.97
N HIS A 121 0.48 7.79 14.68
CA HIS A 121 0.54 8.85 15.68
C HIS A 121 -0.77 8.93 16.47
N ARG A 122 -0.67 9.31 17.76
CA ARG A 122 -1.85 9.54 18.62
C ARG A 122 -2.73 10.66 18.06
N LEU A 123 -4.05 10.55 18.22
CA LEU A 123 -5.03 11.52 17.70
C LEU A 123 -4.72 13.00 18.04
N PRO A 124 -4.32 13.36 19.27
CA PRO A 124 -3.98 14.75 19.59
C PRO A 124 -2.77 15.27 18.80
N THR A 125 -1.76 14.41 18.60
CA THR A 125 -0.56 14.73 17.81
C THR A 125 -0.94 14.92 16.34
N ARG A 126 -1.81 14.06 15.79
CA ARG A 126 -2.32 14.18 14.42
C ARG A 126 -3.06 15.50 14.20
N PHE A 127 -3.92 15.89 15.14
CA PHE A 127 -4.66 17.14 15.05
C PHE A 127 -3.73 18.36 15.10
N ALA A 128 -2.80 18.40 16.06
CA ALA A 128 -1.83 19.49 16.19
C ALA A 128 -0.93 19.60 14.96
N ASN A 129 -0.45 18.48 14.42
CA ASN A 129 0.37 18.46 13.21
C ASN A 129 -0.42 18.96 11.99
N ARG A 130 -1.68 18.52 11.81
CA ARG A 130 -2.57 18.98 10.72
C ARG A 130 -2.79 20.50 10.73
N LEU A 131 -2.95 21.09 11.92
CA LEU A 131 -3.19 22.53 12.04
C LEU A 131 -1.94 23.36 11.76
N THR A 132 -0.78 22.88 12.21
CA THR A 132 0.47 23.64 12.23
C THR A 132 1.34 23.43 10.99
N SER A 133 1.20 22.31 10.27
CA SER A 133 2.08 21.96 9.14
C SER A 133 2.03 22.93 7.95
N ARG A 134 0.99 23.76 7.83
CA ARG A 134 0.92 24.84 6.82
C ARG A 134 2.04 25.88 6.93
N TRP A 135 2.75 25.91 8.07
CA TRP A 135 3.84 26.84 8.32
C TRP A 135 5.20 26.28 7.90
N ASP A 136 5.26 25.03 7.44
CA ASP A 136 6.47 24.45 6.86
C ASP A 136 6.68 25.03 5.46
N ALA A 137 7.90 25.50 5.20
CA ALA A 137 8.33 25.98 3.88
C ALA A 137 8.62 24.81 2.92
N ALA A 138 9.02 23.65 3.47
CA ALA A 138 9.18 22.40 2.75
C ALA A 138 8.82 21.21 3.64
N SER A 139 8.33 20.13 3.04
CA SER A 139 8.04 18.88 3.73
C SER A 139 8.56 17.69 2.94
N PHE A 140 9.17 16.74 3.63
CA PHE A 140 9.68 15.50 3.10
C PHE A 140 8.99 14.31 3.75
N ALA A 141 8.89 13.23 3.01
CA ALA A 141 8.44 11.93 3.50
C ALA A 141 9.47 10.87 3.09
N VAL A 142 9.80 9.95 4.00
CA VAL A 142 10.86 8.97 3.73
C VAL A 142 10.50 7.91 2.69
N THR A 143 9.20 7.68 2.45
CA THR A 143 8.67 6.80 1.42
C THR A 143 7.41 7.38 0.79
N ASP A 144 7.03 6.86 -0.38
CA ASP A 144 5.75 7.20 -1.02
C ASP A 144 4.56 6.82 -0.13
N GLU A 145 4.61 5.67 0.56
CA GLU A 145 3.61 5.28 1.55
C GLU A 145 3.45 6.31 2.69
N VAL A 146 4.56 6.82 3.23
CA VAL A 146 4.51 7.84 4.28
C VAL A 146 3.92 9.14 3.73
N ARG A 147 4.36 9.57 2.53
CA ARG A 147 3.84 10.77 1.85
C ARG A 147 2.33 10.66 1.66
N ASP A 148 1.87 9.54 1.14
CA ASP A 148 0.47 9.30 0.80
C ASP A 148 -0.41 9.14 2.06
N SER A 149 0.20 8.78 3.19
CA SER A 149 -0.46 8.79 4.50
C SER A 149 -0.64 10.19 5.10
N LEU A 150 0.12 11.20 4.63
CA LEU A 150 0.02 12.56 5.17
C LEU A 150 -1.37 13.16 4.93
N SER A 151 -1.79 14.06 5.80
CA SER A 151 -3.08 14.73 5.66
C SER A 151 -2.98 16.23 5.94
N GLY A 152 -3.89 17.00 5.34
CA GLY A 152 -3.90 18.45 5.49
C GLY A 152 -2.82 19.14 4.66
N PRO A 153 -2.38 20.35 5.06
CA PRO A 153 -1.47 21.18 4.27
C PRO A 153 -0.13 20.52 3.90
N ALA A 154 0.41 19.67 4.78
CA ALA A 154 1.63 18.91 4.51
C ALA A 154 1.48 17.99 3.27
N ALA A 155 0.32 17.37 3.07
CA ALA A 155 0.10 16.47 1.94
C ALA A 155 0.12 17.18 0.58
N ALA A 156 -0.15 18.50 0.56
CA ALA A 156 -0.15 19.28 -0.68
C ALA A 156 1.26 19.59 -1.20
N HIS A 157 2.26 19.57 -0.33
CA HIS A 157 3.63 20.02 -0.65
C HIS A 157 4.73 19.02 -0.27
N ALA A 158 4.38 17.88 0.33
CA ALA A 158 5.35 16.88 0.72
C ALA A 158 5.96 16.16 -0.50
N VAL A 159 7.28 16.09 -0.52
CA VAL A 159 8.05 15.36 -1.53
C VAL A 159 8.64 14.11 -0.89
N THR A 160 8.67 13.00 -1.63
CA THR A 160 9.34 11.80 -1.14
C THR A 160 10.84 11.98 -1.26
N LEU A 161 11.54 11.84 -0.14
CA LEU A 161 13.00 11.82 -0.06
C LEU A 161 13.44 10.58 0.72
N ARG A 162 13.94 9.59 0.00
CA ARG A 162 14.50 8.38 0.60
C ARG A 162 15.80 8.76 1.29
N HIS A 163 15.86 8.54 2.59
CA HIS A 163 17.09 8.72 3.34
C HIS A 163 18.05 7.57 3.02
N GLY A 164 19.33 7.83 3.20
CA GLY A 164 20.39 6.87 2.95
C GLY A 164 21.26 6.62 4.18
N ILE A 165 22.17 5.67 4.02
CA ILE A 165 23.20 5.29 5.00
C ILE A 165 24.58 5.73 4.51
N ASN A 166 25.56 5.79 5.42
CA ASN A 166 26.94 6.02 5.03
C ASN A 166 27.51 4.73 4.41
N LEU A 167 27.50 4.65 3.08
CA LEU A 167 27.90 3.44 2.34
C LEU A 167 29.37 3.08 2.58
N GLU A 168 30.27 4.07 2.62
CA GLU A 168 31.69 3.83 2.82
C GLU A 168 31.97 3.23 4.21
N GLN A 169 31.33 3.79 5.25
CA GLN A 169 31.44 3.26 6.61
C GLN A 169 30.91 1.83 6.70
N VAL A 170 29.77 1.54 6.06
CA VAL A 170 29.18 0.20 6.08
C VAL A 170 30.04 -0.81 5.33
N SER A 171 30.49 -0.48 4.12
CA SER A 171 31.33 -1.38 3.33
C SER A 171 32.70 -1.63 3.96
N ALA A 172 33.23 -0.67 4.74
CA ALA A 172 34.48 -0.85 5.47
C ALA A 172 34.41 -1.97 6.52
N GLU A 173 33.23 -2.27 7.08
CA GLU A 173 33.07 -3.32 8.10
C GLU A 173 33.41 -4.73 7.60
N VAL A 174 33.40 -4.96 6.28
CA VAL A 174 33.80 -6.24 5.67
C VAL A 174 35.21 -6.66 6.08
N GLN A 175 36.11 -5.71 6.35
CA GLN A 175 37.49 -6.00 6.80
C GLN A 175 37.53 -6.75 8.15
N HIS A 176 36.47 -6.63 8.96
CA HIS A 176 36.39 -7.24 10.29
C HIS A 176 35.65 -8.59 10.29
N ARG A 177 35.29 -9.13 9.12
CA ARG A 177 34.56 -10.39 8.98
C ARG A 177 35.19 -11.55 9.76
N GLY A 178 36.51 -11.73 9.65
CA GLY A 178 37.23 -12.83 10.32
C GLY A 178 37.13 -12.75 11.84
N GLU A 179 37.40 -11.57 12.41
CA GLU A 179 37.37 -11.31 13.86
C GLU A 179 35.97 -11.58 14.45
N ILE A 180 34.90 -11.15 13.78
CA ILE A 180 33.54 -11.39 14.26
C ILE A 180 33.13 -12.85 14.12
N ARG A 181 33.53 -13.53 13.03
CA ARG A 181 33.24 -14.97 12.89
C ARG A 181 33.89 -15.75 14.02
N GLU A 182 35.14 -15.44 14.37
CA GLU A 182 35.81 -16.04 15.52
C GLU A 182 35.08 -15.74 16.85
N GLU A 183 34.71 -14.47 17.10
CA GLU A 183 33.95 -14.05 18.30
C GLU A 183 32.64 -14.86 18.47
N LEU A 184 31.93 -15.12 17.36
CA LEU A 184 30.66 -15.84 17.34
C LEU A 184 30.82 -17.37 17.27
N GLY A 185 32.05 -17.90 17.26
CA GLY A 185 32.32 -19.32 17.10
C GLY A 185 31.91 -19.88 15.73
N LEU A 186 31.96 -19.03 14.70
CA LEU A 186 31.71 -19.34 13.29
C LEU A 186 33.04 -19.71 12.61
N THR A 187 33.06 -20.82 11.88
CA THR A 187 34.22 -21.25 11.08
C THR A 187 34.13 -20.68 9.67
N VAL A 188 35.18 -20.86 8.87
CA VAL A 188 35.20 -20.42 7.46
C VAL A 188 34.25 -21.21 6.57
N ASP A 189 33.90 -22.44 6.96
CA ASP A 189 33.06 -23.36 6.17
C ASP A 189 31.56 -23.17 6.45
N ASP A 190 31.19 -22.39 7.47
CA ASP A 190 29.79 -22.15 7.79
C ASP A 190 29.13 -21.20 6.80
N PHE A 191 27.94 -21.56 6.33
CA PHE A 191 27.06 -20.60 5.68
C PHE A 191 26.20 -19.90 6.72
N VAL A 192 26.36 -18.58 6.85
CA VAL A 192 25.76 -17.77 7.91
C VAL A 192 24.71 -16.82 7.36
N VAL A 193 23.47 -16.93 7.83
CA VAL A 193 22.38 -16.01 7.50
C VAL A 193 22.18 -15.05 8.67
N GLY A 194 22.31 -13.75 8.42
CA GLY A 194 22.14 -12.70 9.43
C GLY A 194 20.74 -12.11 9.43
N THR A 195 20.24 -11.73 10.60
CA THR A 195 19.08 -10.84 10.73
C THR A 195 19.36 -9.77 11.78
N VAL A 196 19.07 -8.51 11.46
CA VAL A 196 19.26 -7.36 12.36
C VAL A 196 17.92 -6.66 12.52
N ALA A 197 17.25 -6.93 13.65
CA ALA A 197 15.89 -6.48 13.88
C ALA A 197 15.50 -6.54 15.36
N ASN A 198 14.81 -5.49 15.85
CA ASN A 198 14.25 -5.48 17.21
C ASN A 198 13.27 -6.64 17.45
N PHE A 199 13.27 -7.22 18.65
CA PHE A 199 12.41 -8.34 19.02
C PHE A 199 10.98 -7.86 19.32
N ARG A 200 10.23 -7.59 18.24
CA ARG A 200 8.86 -7.05 18.27
C ARG A 200 7.95 -7.88 17.37
N PRO A 201 6.62 -7.92 17.64
CA PRO A 201 5.68 -8.75 16.89
C PRO A 201 5.67 -8.52 15.38
N GLN A 202 6.02 -7.31 14.96
CA GLN A 202 6.17 -6.91 13.56
C GLN A 202 7.25 -7.72 12.81
N LYS A 203 8.34 -8.13 13.46
CA LYS A 203 9.49 -8.79 12.83
C LYS A 203 9.32 -10.30 12.65
N ASP A 204 8.23 -10.85 13.15
CA ASP A 204 7.81 -12.25 13.03
C ASP A 204 8.89 -13.30 13.29
N TYR A 205 9.59 -13.18 14.42
CA TYR A 205 10.53 -14.22 14.84
C TYR A 205 9.93 -15.63 14.87
N PRO A 206 8.65 -15.87 15.26
CA PRO A 206 8.05 -17.20 15.13
C PRO A 206 8.14 -17.77 13.71
N ASN A 207 7.91 -16.95 12.69
CA ASN A 207 8.05 -17.35 11.29
C ASN A 207 9.50 -17.70 10.92
N LEU A 208 10.46 -16.86 11.33
CA LEU A 208 11.88 -17.13 11.10
C LEU A 208 12.33 -18.43 11.81
N LEU A 209 11.95 -18.62 13.08
CA LEU A 209 12.30 -19.82 13.85
C LEU A 209 11.67 -21.08 13.24
N GLY A 210 10.43 -21.00 12.75
CA GLY A 210 9.79 -22.07 11.98
C GLY A 210 10.58 -22.43 10.72
N ALA A 211 11.08 -21.43 9.98
CA ALA A 211 11.90 -21.67 8.80
C ALA A 211 13.24 -22.34 9.14
N ILE A 212 13.89 -21.91 10.23
CA ILE A 212 15.13 -22.54 10.72
C ILE A 212 14.89 -23.99 11.12
N ARG A 213 13.74 -24.30 11.75
CA ARG A 213 13.37 -25.68 12.09
C ARG A 213 13.25 -26.56 10.85
N LEU A 214 12.60 -26.05 9.80
CA LEU A 214 12.44 -26.76 8.53
C LEU A 214 13.78 -26.98 7.81
N LEU A 215 14.67 -25.99 7.85
CA LEU A 215 16.04 -26.13 7.32
C LEU A 215 16.83 -27.19 8.08
N ALA A 216 16.65 -27.27 9.41
CA ALA A 216 17.26 -28.30 10.24
C ALA A 216 16.68 -29.70 9.91
N ASP A 217 15.37 -29.82 9.67
CA ASP A 217 14.74 -31.09 9.24
C ASP A 217 15.22 -31.60 7.88
N ARG A 218 15.68 -30.69 7.01
CA ARG A 218 16.22 -30.98 5.69
C ARG A 218 17.75 -31.14 5.68
N ASP A 219 18.37 -31.10 6.85
CA ASP A 219 19.83 -31.15 7.01
C ASP A 219 20.60 -30.08 6.21
N VAL A 220 19.98 -28.93 5.93
CA VAL A 220 20.64 -27.83 5.21
C VAL A 220 21.75 -27.23 6.10
N PRO A 221 23.01 -27.13 5.67
CA PRO A 221 24.14 -26.69 6.50
C PRO A 221 24.21 -25.17 6.65
N VAL A 222 23.26 -24.59 7.40
CA VAL A 222 23.16 -23.15 7.65
C VAL A 222 23.14 -22.83 9.15
N ARG A 223 23.77 -21.71 9.52
CA ARG A 223 23.65 -21.06 10.84
C ARG A 223 22.96 -19.71 10.69
N VAL A 224 22.15 -19.33 11.68
CA VAL A 224 21.46 -18.03 11.73
C VAL A 224 21.96 -17.21 12.90
N VAL A 225 22.34 -15.96 12.63
CA VAL A 225 22.72 -14.98 13.65
C VAL A 225 21.66 -13.90 13.72
N ALA A 226 21.02 -13.73 14.88
CA ALA A 226 20.01 -12.71 15.10
C ALA A 226 20.48 -11.65 16.09
N VAL A 227 20.57 -10.42 15.61
CA VAL A 227 20.96 -9.24 16.38
C VAL A 227 19.74 -8.39 16.67
N GLY A 228 19.51 -8.13 17.94
CA GLY A 228 18.36 -7.33 18.36
C GLY A 228 18.02 -7.49 19.84
N GLN A 229 17.13 -6.63 20.30
CA GLN A 229 16.53 -6.72 21.63
C GLN A 229 15.07 -6.28 21.55
N GLY A 230 14.27 -6.62 22.54
CA GLY A 230 12.91 -6.15 22.59
C GLY A 230 12.00 -6.96 23.51
N PRO A 231 10.73 -6.57 23.59
CA PRO A 231 9.77 -7.19 24.51
C PRO A 231 9.51 -8.67 24.24
N GLN A 232 9.88 -9.21 23.08
CA GLN A 232 9.68 -10.63 22.75
C GLN A 232 10.90 -11.54 23.03
N GLU A 233 11.92 -11.04 23.73
CA GLU A 233 13.17 -11.79 23.90
C GLU A 233 12.96 -13.14 24.60
N GLU A 234 12.17 -13.16 25.68
CA GLU A 234 11.91 -14.39 26.44
C GLU A 234 11.12 -15.40 25.60
N GLU A 235 10.11 -14.95 24.86
CA GLU A 235 9.29 -15.78 23.99
C GLU A 235 10.10 -16.37 22.84
N ILE A 236 11.01 -15.59 22.24
CA ILE A 236 11.90 -16.05 21.16
C ILE A 236 12.85 -17.12 21.68
N ARG A 237 13.45 -16.92 22.87
CA ARG A 237 14.35 -17.89 23.49
C ARG A 237 13.62 -19.19 23.84
N ALA A 238 12.41 -19.09 24.40
CA ALA A 238 11.58 -20.25 24.73
C ALA A 238 11.20 -21.06 23.47
N LEU A 239 10.74 -20.40 22.41
CA LEU A 239 10.37 -21.06 21.16
C LEU A 239 11.59 -21.69 20.46
N ALA A 240 12.75 -21.01 20.47
CA ALA A 240 13.98 -21.58 19.91
C ALA A 240 14.44 -22.83 20.68
N HIS A 241 14.23 -22.87 21.99
CA HIS A 241 14.49 -24.05 22.82
C HIS A 241 13.51 -25.18 22.52
N GLU A 242 12.21 -24.89 22.42
CA GLU A 242 11.16 -25.87 22.06
C GLU A 242 11.43 -26.50 20.68
N LEU A 243 11.87 -25.71 19.70
CA LEU A 243 12.21 -26.16 18.36
C LEU A 243 13.61 -26.81 18.26
N GLY A 244 14.37 -26.88 19.35
CA GLY A 244 15.69 -27.54 19.38
C GLY A 244 16.79 -26.81 18.59
N LEU A 245 16.71 -25.48 18.45
CA LEU A 245 17.56 -24.71 17.52
C LEU A 245 18.94 -24.29 18.08
N ARG A 246 19.36 -24.84 19.23
CA ARG A 246 20.55 -24.37 19.98
C ARG A 246 21.84 -24.31 19.16
N ASN A 247 22.04 -25.25 18.24
CA ASN A 247 23.25 -25.33 17.41
C ASN A 247 23.12 -24.61 16.06
N ARG A 248 21.95 -24.05 15.77
CA ARG A 248 21.60 -23.42 14.48
C ARG A 248 21.33 -21.93 14.61
N LEU A 249 20.97 -21.44 15.79
CA LEU A 249 20.60 -20.05 16.04
C LEU A 249 21.51 -19.42 17.12
N ILE A 250 22.11 -18.29 16.79
CA ILE A 250 22.86 -17.44 17.71
C ILE A 250 22.05 -16.16 17.97
N LEU A 251 21.52 -16.01 19.18
CA LEU A 251 20.85 -14.80 19.63
C LEU A 251 21.86 -13.91 20.37
N THR A 252 22.35 -12.86 19.72
CA THR A 252 23.41 -12.01 20.30
C THR A 252 22.89 -11.02 21.34
N GLY A 253 21.57 -10.77 21.35
CA GLY A 253 21.02 -9.62 22.03
C GLY A 253 21.36 -8.31 21.29
N PHE A 254 21.28 -7.19 22.01
CA PHE A 254 21.65 -5.88 21.46
C PHE A 254 23.16 -5.78 21.23
N ARG A 255 23.53 -5.35 20.02
CA ARG A 255 24.90 -4.99 19.65
C ARG A 255 24.90 -3.61 19.00
N ALA A 256 25.80 -2.74 19.46
CA ALA A 256 25.97 -1.42 18.88
C ALA A 256 26.59 -1.52 17.46
N ASP A 257 27.46 -2.51 17.27
CA ASP A 257 28.19 -2.87 16.06
C ASP A 257 27.42 -3.88 15.18
N ALA A 258 26.09 -3.76 15.11
CA ALA A 258 25.25 -4.70 14.36
C ALA A 258 25.63 -4.84 12.87
N VAL A 259 26.10 -3.77 12.23
CA VAL A 259 26.60 -3.79 10.84
C VAL A 259 27.83 -4.68 10.70
N ARG A 260 28.73 -4.65 11.68
CA ARG A 260 29.92 -5.50 11.72
C ARG A 260 29.56 -6.98 11.83
N VAL A 261 28.50 -7.30 12.58
CA VAL A 261 27.92 -8.65 12.62
C VAL A 261 27.28 -9.03 11.29
N MET A 262 26.55 -8.12 10.67
CA MET A 262 25.96 -8.34 9.35
C MET A 262 27.05 -8.61 8.29
N ALA A 263 28.17 -7.87 8.34
CA ALA A 263 29.33 -8.05 7.48
C ALA A 263 30.04 -9.41 7.67
N ALA A 264 29.76 -10.12 8.78
CA ALA A 264 30.23 -11.47 9.03
C ALA A 264 29.37 -12.57 8.38
N CYS A 265 28.19 -12.22 7.89
CA CYS A 265 27.20 -13.14 7.31
C CYS A 265 27.42 -13.35 5.81
N ASP A 266 26.91 -14.46 5.28
CA ASP A 266 26.93 -14.83 3.86
C ASP A 266 25.63 -14.43 3.14
N ALA A 267 24.52 -14.28 3.87
CA ALA A 267 23.25 -13.74 3.38
C ALA A 267 22.50 -13.00 4.49
N PHE A 268 21.49 -12.21 4.11
CA PHE A 268 20.63 -11.47 5.03
C PHE A 268 19.17 -11.93 4.92
N VAL A 269 18.49 -12.06 6.06
CA VAL A 269 17.07 -12.44 6.13
C VAL A 269 16.23 -11.48 6.96
N LEU A 270 15.03 -11.16 6.48
CA LEU A 270 14.03 -10.41 7.25
C LEU A 270 12.60 -10.92 7.03
N ALA A 271 12.00 -11.53 8.06
CA ALA A 271 10.71 -12.22 7.99
C ALA A 271 9.50 -11.36 8.42
N SER A 272 9.57 -10.04 8.29
CA SER A 272 8.58 -9.13 8.89
C SER A 272 7.15 -9.30 8.36
N LYS A 273 6.15 -9.09 9.23
CA LYS A 273 4.72 -9.01 8.87
C LYS A 273 4.33 -7.72 8.14
N TRP A 274 5.04 -6.63 8.42
CA TRP A 274 4.89 -5.33 7.77
C TRP A 274 6.16 -4.51 7.97
N GLU A 275 6.59 -3.75 6.97
CA GLU A 275 7.75 -2.84 7.02
C GLU A 275 7.61 -1.69 6.03
N GLY A 276 8.32 -0.59 6.29
CA GLY A 276 8.74 0.33 5.22
C GLY A 276 9.99 -0.23 4.51
N LEU A 277 11.01 0.61 4.32
CA LEU A 277 12.37 0.17 3.98
C LEU A 277 13.23 0.21 5.26
N PRO A 278 13.57 -0.95 5.88
CA PRO A 278 14.41 -0.98 7.06
C PRO A 278 15.86 -0.58 6.74
N VAL A 279 16.49 0.15 7.67
CA VAL A 279 17.93 0.50 7.56
C VAL A 279 18.81 -0.74 7.40
N ALA A 280 18.48 -1.84 8.10
CA ALA A 280 19.20 -3.10 7.99
C ALA A 280 19.22 -3.69 6.56
N VAL A 281 18.20 -3.40 5.75
CA VAL A 281 18.17 -3.84 4.34
C VAL A 281 19.09 -2.97 3.49
N MET A 282 19.12 -1.66 3.72
CA MET A 282 20.10 -0.78 3.06
C MET A 282 21.53 -1.17 3.44
N GLU A 283 21.77 -1.51 4.70
CA GLU A 283 23.06 -2.01 5.19
C GLU A 283 23.44 -3.33 4.51
N ALA A 284 22.50 -4.28 4.39
CA ALA A 284 22.71 -5.54 3.67
C ALA A 284 23.04 -5.33 2.19
N LEU A 285 22.35 -4.38 1.53
CA LEU A 285 22.65 -4.00 0.15
C LEU A 285 24.08 -3.46 0.01
N ALA A 286 24.49 -2.56 0.90
CA ALA A 286 25.82 -1.95 0.92
C ALA A 286 26.95 -2.95 1.25
N LEU A 287 26.63 -4.02 1.98
CA LEU A 287 27.53 -5.15 2.24
C LEU A 287 27.54 -6.17 1.09
N GLY A 288 26.65 -6.04 0.11
CA GLY A 288 26.55 -6.97 -1.01
C GLY A 288 25.99 -8.33 -0.62
N LEU A 289 25.18 -8.40 0.44
CA LEU A 289 24.60 -9.65 0.91
C LEU A 289 23.38 -10.03 0.05
N PRO A 290 23.26 -11.29 -0.40
CA PRO A 290 22.01 -11.83 -0.90
C PRO A 290 20.89 -11.63 0.13
N ILE A 291 19.74 -11.13 -0.31
CA ILE A 291 18.61 -10.79 0.58
C ILE A 291 17.47 -11.79 0.40
N VAL A 292 16.98 -12.33 1.50
CA VAL A 292 15.70 -13.06 1.57
C VAL A 292 14.76 -12.29 2.48
N ALA A 293 13.59 -11.87 2.00
CA ALA A 293 12.68 -11.06 2.79
C ALA A 293 11.21 -11.39 2.54
N SER A 294 10.36 -11.08 3.52
CA SER A 294 8.90 -11.12 3.30
C SER A 294 8.45 -10.01 2.35
N ASN A 295 7.52 -10.32 1.45
CA ASN A 295 6.94 -9.41 0.47
C ASN A 295 5.91 -8.48 1.14
N VAL A 296 6.39 -7.46 1.85
CA VAL A 296 5.55 -6.55 2.64
C VAL A 296 5.96 -5.08 2.49
N GLY A 297 4.95 -4.19 2.38
CA GLY A 297 5.12 -2.73 2.41
C GLY A 297 6.29 -2.22 1.56
N GLY A 298 7.17 -1.43 2.17
CA GLY A 298 8.32 -0.84 1.47
C GLY A 298 9.35 -1.85 0.96
N MET A 299 9.32 -3.12 1.38
CA MET A 299 10.18 -4.16 0.79
C MET A 299 9.76 -4.50 -0.63
N ALA A 300 8.45 -4.57 -0.89
CA ALA A 300 7.89 -4.84 -2.21
C ALA A 300 8.05 -3.66 -3.19
N GLU A 301 8.17 -2.44 -2.65
CA GLU A 301 8.41 -1.23 -3.43
C GLU A 301 9.87 -1.08 -3.83
N GLU A 302 10.78 -1.49 -2.95
CA GLU A 302 12.21 -1.31 -3.18
C GLU A 302 12.88 -2.50 -3.83
N LEU A 303 12.60 -3.73 -3.41
CA LEU A 303 13.27 -4.94 -3.87
C LEU A 303 12.45 -5.64 -4.96
N THR A 304 13.14 -6.31 -5.89
CA THR A 304 12.54 -7.07 -6.98
C THR A 304 12.89 -8.55 -6.88
N ASP A 305 11.85 -9.38 -6.73
CA ASP A 305 11.99 -10.83 -6.56
C ASP A 305 12.77 -11.48 -7.73
N GLY A 306 13.73 -12.33 -7.39
CA GLY A 306 14.59 -13.04 -8.34
C GLY A 306 15.68 -12.19 -9.02
N ILE A 307 15.69 -10.87 -8.77
CA ILE A 307 16.68 -9.93 -9.32
C ILE A 307 17.69 -9.53 -8.25
N ASP A 308 17.23 -8.88 -7.18
CA ASP A 308 18.08 -8.35 -6.10
C ASP A 308 17.73 -8.90 -4.71
N ALA A 309 16.60 -9.61 -4.59
CA ALA A 309 16.22 -10.37 -3.41
C ALA A 309 15.40 -11.60 -3.80
N LEU A 310 15.19 -12.52 -2.85
CA LEU A 310 14.11 -13.49 -2.89
C LEU A 310 12.99 -13.02 -1.95
N LEU A 311 11.82 -12.71 -2.51
CA LEU A 311 10.67 -12.24 -1.76
C LEU A 311 9.66 -13.37 -1.54
N VAL A 312 9.27 -13.59 -0.28
CA VAL A 312 8.35 -14.68 0.11
C VAL A 312 7.06 -14.14 0.75
N PRO A 313 5.94 -14.86 0.72
CA PRO A 313 4.74 -14.46 1.44
C PRO A 313 5.00 -14.25 2.95
N PRO A 314 4.41 -13.22 3.59
CA PRO A 314 4.57 -13.01 5.02
C PRO A 314 3.91 -14.13 5.83
N GLY A 315 4.52 -14.52 6.95
CA GLY A 315 4.01 -15.56 7.83
C GLY A 315 4.14 -17.00 7.30
N ASP A 316 4.83 -17.21 6.18
CA ASP A 316 5.06 -18.53 5.60
C ASP A 316 6.50 -19.03 5.86
N SER A 317 6.62 -19.89 6.86
CA SER A 317 7.92 -20.47 7.26
C SER A 317 8.46 -21.44 6.21
N GLY A 318 7.58 -22.09 5.46
CA GLY A 318 7.95 -23.03 4.41
C GLY A 318 8.57 -22.33 3.21
N ALA A 319 7.91 -21.27 2.72
CA ALA A 319 8.44 -20.45 1.65
C ALA A 319 9.76 -19.77 2.06
N LEU A 320 9.84 -19.25 3.29
CA LEU A 320 11.06 -18.65 3.81
C LEU A 320 12.22 -19.66 3.90
N ALA A 321 11.96 -20.88 4.38
CA ALA A 321 12.95 -21.95 4.41
C ALA A 321 13.45 -22.31 3.00
N VAL A 322 12.55 -22.47 2.03
CA VAL A 322 12.91 -22.77 0.63
C VAL A 322 13.77 -21.65 0.02
N ALA A 323 13.45 -20.39 0.28
CA ALA A 323 14.23 -19.26 -0.23
C ALA A 323 15.64 -19.21 0.39
N ILE A 324 15.76 -19.42 1.71
CA ILE A 324 17.06 -19.51 2.38
C ILE A 324 17.86 -20.69 1.84
N GLU A 325 17.25 -21.86 1.72
CA GLU A 325 17.87 -23.07 1.19
C GLU A 325 18.43 -22.86 -0.23
N ARG A 326 17.68 -22.17 -1.10
CA ARG A 326 18.16 -21.80 -2.43
C ARG A 326 19.42 -20.93 -2.39
N VAL A 327 19.46 -19.92 -1.52
CA VAL A 327 20.65 -19.06 -1.36
C VAL A 327 21.85 -19.84 -0.81
N VAL A 328 21.61 -20.81 0.09
CA VAL A 328 22.65 -21.66 0.66
C VAL A 328 23.21 -22.66 -0.37
N THR A 329 22.35 -23.21 -1.23
CA THR A 329 22.70 -24.36 -2.10
C THR A 329 23.02 -23.98 -3.55
N ASP A 330 22.56 -22.82 -4.03
CA ASP A 330 22.84 -22.31 -5.37
C ASP A 330 23.84 -21.15 -5.30
N GLU A 331 25.12 -21.47 -5.45
CA GLU A 331 26.22 -20.50 -5.43
C GLU A 331 26.09 -19.44 -6.54
N SER A 332 25.54 -19.81 -7.71
CA SER A 332 25.34 -18.88 -8.82
C SER A 332 24.26 -17.85 -8.48
N LEU A 333 23.14 -18.31 -7.90
CA LEU A 333 22.08 -17.43 -7.42
C LEU A 333 22.57 -16.52 -6.29
N CYS A 334 23.29 -17.08 -5.32
CA CYS A 334 23.89 -16.34 -4.21
C CYS A 334 24.78 -15.19 -4.74
N ASN A 335 25.74 -15.50 -5.62
CA ASN A 335 26.61 -14.51 -6.24
C ASN A 335 25.86 -13.48 -7.09
N LYS A 336 24.82 -13.90 -7.82
CA LYS A 336 23.96 -13.00 -8.61
C LYS A 336 23.27 -11.97 -7.72
N LEU A 337 22.61 -12.43 -6.64
CA LEU A 337 21.88 -11.56 -5.71
C LEU A 337 22.84 -10.63 -4.94
N GLY A 338 24.01 -11.10 -4.53
CA GLY A 338 25.02 -10.25 -3.89
C GLY A 338 25.56 -9.15 -4.81
N LYS A 339 25.82 -9.47 -6.08
CA LYS A 339 26.20 -8.46 -7.09
C LYS A 339 25.09 -7.46 -7.36
N ALA A 340 23.84 -7.91 -7.46
CA ALA A 340 22.69 -7.03 -7.61
C ALA A 340 22.55 -6.09 -6.41
N SER A 341 22.78 -6.60 -5.19
CA SER A 341 22.77 -5.82 -3.95
C SER A 341 23.79 -4.68 -3.98
N LEU A 342 25.05 -4.98 -4.32
CA LEU A 342 26.10 -3.95 -4.48
C LEU A 342 25.77 -2.93 -5.57
N GLY A 343 25.21 -3.39 -6.70
CA GLY A 343 24.81 -2.52 -7.80
C GLY A 343 23.74 -1.49 -7.41
N ARG A 344 22.93 -1.81 -6.40
CA ARG A 344 21.86 -0.95 -5.89
C ARG A 344 22.24 -0.08 -4.70
N ALA A 345 23.26 -0.47 -3.93
CA ALA A 345 23.72 0.28 -2.76
C ALA A 345 23.87 1.81 -3.00
N PRO A 346 24.39 2.31 -4.14
CA PRO A 346 24.51 3.75 -4.41
C PRO A 346 23.17 4.52 -4.40
N GLU A 347 22.04 3.85 -4.60
CA GLU A 347 20.71 4.47 -4.52
C GLU A 347 20.35 4.91 -3.09
N PHE A 348 20.98 4.29 -2.08
CA PHE A 348 20.71 4.47 -0.66
C PHE A 348 21.84 5.18 0.08
N GLY A 349 22.64 5.99 -0.62
CA GLY A 349 23.72 6.77 -0.01
C GLY A 349 23.24 8.02 0.73
N ALA A 350 23.69 8.22 1.96
CA ALA A 350 23.34 9.37 2.79
C ALA A 350 23.69 10.72 2.14
N ALA A 351 24.84 10.80 1.45
CA ALA A 351 25.30 12.03 0.80
C ALA A 351 24.32 12.56 -0.26
N ARG A 352 23.64 11.66 -0.98
CA ARG A 352 22.59 12.05 -1.93
C ARG A 352 21.41 12.68 -1.21
N ALA A 353 20.89 12.01 -0.19
CA ALA A 353 19.72 12.46 0.55
C ALA A 353 20.00 13.79 1.25
N GLU A 354 21.17 13.92 1.89
CA GLU A 354 21.57 15.13 2.59
C GLU A 354 21.79 16.28 1.61
N GLY A 355 22.40 16.05 0.44
CA GLY A 355 22.54 17.09 -0.59
C GLY A 355 21.20 17.66 -1.06
N GLU A 356 20.15 16.84 -1.17
CA GLU A 356 18.79 17.29 -1.49
C GLU A 356 18.15 18.11 -0.35
N ILE A 357 18.45 17.74 0.92
CA ILE A 357 18.00 18.46 2.13
C ILE A 357 18.70 19.80 2.26
N GLU A 358 20.02 19.83 2.11
CA GLU A 358 20.85 21.04 2.16
C GLU A 358 20.44 22.04 1.07
N ALA A 359 20.20 21.57 -0.16
CA ALA A 359 19.66 22.40 -1.23
C ALA A 359 18.25 22.94 -0.90
N ALA A 360 17.48 22.24 -0.07
CA ALA A 360 16.21 22.75 0.44
C ALA A 360 16.42 23.82 1.53
N TYR A 361 17.40 23.66 2.41
CA TYR A 361 17.77 24.70 3.39
C TYR A 361 18.09 26.02 2.71
N GLU A 362 18.94 26.00 1.69
CA GLU A 362 19.36 27.22 0.98
C GLU A 362 18.19 27.92 0.29
N ARG A 363 17.31 27.15 -0.37
CA ARG A 363 16.11 27.67 -1.04
C ARG A 363 15.15 28.36 -0.08
N VAL A 364 14.99 27.84 1.14
CA VAL A 364 14.04 28.41 2.11
C VAL A 364 14.62 29.58 2.90
N ALA A 365 15.96 29.68 3.00
CA ALA A 365 16.64 30.71 3.76
C ALA A 365 16.92 32.02 2.98
N SER A 366 16.91 31.98 1.63
CA SER A 366 17.12 33.16 0.78
C SER A 366 15.84 33.56 0.02
N PRO A 367 14.99 34.48 0.52
CA PRO A 367 13.68 34.78 -0.10
C PRO A 367 13.74 35.74 -1.32
N SER A 368 14.91 36.18 -1.76
CA SER A 368 15.06 37.17 -2.84
C SER A 368 15.27 36.51 -4.19
N GLU A 369 14.17 36.04 -4.78
CA GLU A 369 13.86 35.83 -6.21
C GLU A 369 12.91 34.64 -6.34
N VAL A 370 11.61 34.89 -6.12
CA VAL A 370 10.57 33.94 -6.56
C VAL A 370 10.37 34.14 -8.06
N GLN A 371 11.31 33.62 -8.86
CA GLN A 371 10.95 33.11 -10.17
C GLN A 371 10.33 31.73 -9.96
N SER A 372 9.15 31.55 -10.53
CA SER A 372 8.47 30.26 -10.61
C SER A 372 9.38 29.23 -11.29
N ALA A 373 10.05 28.39 -10.50
CA ALA A 373 10.79 27.25 -11.01
C ALA A 373 9.82 26.08 -11.29
N PRO A 374 10.04 25.32 -12.36
CA PRO A 374 9.17 24.21 -12.75
C PRO A 374 9.26 23.06 -11.76
N ALA A 375 8.23 22.22 -11.74
CA ALA A 375 8.19 20.99 -10.96
C ALA A 375 9.51 20.20 -11.11
N PRO A 376 10.04 19.59 -10.03
CA PRO A 376 11.30 18.86 -10.09
C PRO A 376 11.24 17.81 -11.20
N THR A 377 12.10 17.98 -12.20
CA THR A 377 12.33 17.01 -13.25
C THR A 377 13.03 15.81 -12.63
N ARG A 378 12.30 14.68 -12.56
CA ARG A 378 12.89 13.37 -12.36
C ARG A 378 14.07 13.19 -13.33
N PRO A 379 15.23 12.64 -12.93
CA PRO A 379 15.97 11.81 -13.85
C PRO A 379 15.08 10.59 -14.13
N ARG A 380 14.30 10.66 -15.21
CA ARG A 380 13.76 9.47 -15.85
C ARG A 380 14.97 8.71 -16.37
N ARG A 381 15.33 7.62 -15.70
CA ARG A 381 16.01 6.52 -16.37
C ARG A 381 14.96 5.84 -17.25
N THR A 382 14.60 6.49 -18.34
CA THR A 382 14.14 5.81 -19.55
C THR A 382 15.40 5.21 -20.16
N VAL A 383 15.66 3.94 -19.88
CA VAL A 383 15.85 3.10 -21.05
C VAL A 383 14.45 3.09 -21.65
N ALA A 384 14.23 3.93 -22.67
CA ALA A 384 13.00 3.86 -23.43
C ALA A 384 13.06 2.50 -24.12
N VAL A 385 12.48 1.50 -23.49
CA VAL A 385 12.01 0.34 -24.22
C VAL A 385 10.91 0.90 -25.12
N GLU A 386 11.15 0.95 -26.43
CA GLU A 386 10.16 1.37 -27.41
C GLU A 386 8.96 0.43 -27.32
N THR A 387 8.00 0.81 -26.50
CA THR A 387 6.77 0.05 -26.28
C THR A 387 5.73 0.57 -27.24
N GLU A 388 5.32 -0.25 -28.19
CA GLU A 388 4.23 0.06 -29.12
C GLU A 388 2.90 -0.15 -28.40
N ILE A 389 1.92 0.75 -28.62
CA ILE A 389 0.55 0.56 -28.16
C ILE A 389 -0.32 0.31 -29.39
N ARG A 390 -1.08 -0.78 -29.35
CA ARG A 390 -2.03 -1.15 -30.39
C ARG A 390 -3.27 -1.80 -29.78
N GLU A 391 -4.31 -1.93 -30.59
CA GLU A 391 -5.47 -2.74 -30.24
C GLU A 391 -5.06 -4.20 -30.05
N ALA A 392 -5.65 -4.83 -29.02
CA ALA A 392 -5.45 -6.24 -28.75
C ALA A 392 -6.08 -7.09 -29.86
N GLN A 393 -5.34 -8.08 -30.34
CA GLN A 393 -5.80 -9.05 -31.31
C GLN A 393 -6.19 -10.37 -30.59
N PRO A 394 -7.00 -11.24 -31.22
CA PRO A 394 -7.39 -12.52 -30.62
C PRO A 394 -6.20 -13.37 -30.14
N GLU A 395 -5.05 -13.29 -30.82
CA GLU A 395 -3.83 -14.04 -30.49
C GLU A 395 -3.14 -13.53 -29.21
N ASP A 396 -3.40 -12.28 -28.80
CA ASP A 396 -2.84 -11.71 -27.56
C ASP A 396 -3.53 -12.27 -26.31
N ARG A 397 -4.64 -13.02 -26.47
CA ARG A 397 -5.51 -13.44 -25.37
C ARG A 397 -4.77 -14.19 -24.27
N ASP A 398 -3.98 -15.19 -24.63
CA ASP A 398 -3.23 -15.99 -23.66
C ASP A 398 -2.17 -15.13 -22.95
N ALA A 399 -1.52 -14.23 -23.67
CA ALA A 399 -0.54 -13.30 -23.11
C ALA A 399 -1.19 -12.32 -22.12
N ILE A 400 -2.37 -11.79 -22.45
CA ILE A 400 -3.16 -10.91 -21.59
C ILE A 400 -3.59 -11.64 -20.31
N ILE A 401 -4.12 -12.85 -20.42
CA ILE A 401 -4.55 -13.64 -19.25
C ILE A 401 -3.35 -13.98 -18.36
N ASN A 402 -2.21 -14.35 -18.94
CA ASN A 402 -1.00 -14.64 -18.18
C ASN A 402 -0.41 -13.37 -17.53
N LEU A 403 -0.51 -12.22 -18.20
CA LEU A 403 -0.12 -10.94 -17.62
C LEU A 403 -1.01 -10.55 -16.44
N LEU A 404 -2.33 -10.67 -16.58
CA LEU A 404 -3.30 -10.39 -15.51
C LEU A 404 -3.07 -11.28 -14.29
N ARG A 405 -2.82 -12.59 -14.50
CA ARG A 405 -2.52 -13.53 -13.41
C ARG A 405 -1.29 -13.10 -12.61
N ARG A 406 -0.19 -12.81 -13.31
CA ARG A 406 1.08 -12.36 -12.70
C ARG A 406 0.93 -11.02 -11.98
N SER A 407 0.21 -10.06 -12.55
CA SER A 407 0.05 -8.73 -11.96
C SER A 407 -0.95 -8.68 -10.80
N LEU A 408 -1.97 -9.55 -10.77
CA LEU A 408 -3.04 -9.55 -9.76
C LEU A 408 -2.83 -10.57 -8.63
N GLY A 409 -1.74 -11.33 -8.65
CA GLY A 409 -1.37 -12.29 -7.60
C GLY A 409 -2.37 -13.46 -7.43
N SER A 410 -3.16 -13.76 -8.47
CA SER A 410 -4.12 -14.86 -8.46
C SER A 410 -3.59 -16.04 -9.26
N ASP A 411 -2.61 -16.74 -8.70
CA ASP A 411 -2.07 -17.93 -9.34
C ASP A 411 -3.04 -19.11 -9.19
N GLY A 412 -3.64 -19.54 -10.30
CA GLY A 412 -4.15 -20.90 -10.45
C GLY A 412 -5.66 -21.11 -10.62
N ASP A 413 -6.53 -20.08 -10.57
CA ASP A 413 -7.97 -20.34 -10.78
C ASP A 413 -8.30 -20.58 -12.25
N GLN A 414 -8.66 -21.83 -12.57
CA GLN A 414 -8.98 -22.29 -13.92
C GLN A 414 -10.23 -21.62 -14.51
N ARG A 415 -11.09 -21.00 -13.69
CA ARG A 415 -12.31 -20.30 -14.13
C ARG A 415 -12.06 -18.88 -14.64
N TYR A 416 -10.87 -18.31 -14.41
CA TYR A 416 -10.59 -16.91 -14.75
C TYR A 416 -10.69 -16.61 -16.26
N PRO A 417 -10.18 -17.46 -17.19
CA PRO A 417 -10.36 -17.23 -18.63
C PRO A 417 -11.82 -17.15 -19.05
N GLU A 418 -12.67 -18.00 -18.47
CA GLU A 418 -14.11 -18.01 -18.71
C GLU A 418 -14.79 -16.76 -18.14
N LEU A 419 -14.39 -16.33 -16.93
CA LEU A 419 -14.84 -15.08 -16.32
C LEU A 419 -14.46 -13.87 -17.19
N PHE A 420 -13.24 -13.84 -17.73
CA PHE A 420 -12.78 -12.79 -18.63
C PHE A 420 -13.62 -12.78 -19.92
N ALA A 421 -13.84 -13.94 -20.53
CA ALA A 421 -14.66 -14.04 -21.75
C ALA A 421 -16.10 -13.57 -21.52
N TRP A 422 -16.70 -13.99 -20.41
CA TRP A 422 -18.03 -13.54 -20.00
C TRP A 422 -18.11 -12.01 -19.80
N LYS A 423 -17.12 -11.41 -19.13
CA LYS A 423 -17.06 -9.95 -18.91
C LYS A 423 -16.92 -9.17 -20.21
N HIS A 424 -16.07 -9.66 -21.11
CA HIS A 424 -15.55 -8.84 -22.19
C HIS A 424 -16.03 -9.20 -23.58
N ASP A 425 -16.11 -10.49 -23.89
CA ASP A 425 -16.42 -10.99 -25.22
C ASP A 425 -17.94 -11.17 -25.36
N HIS A 426 -18.58 -11.66 -24.30
CA HIS A 426 -20.02 -11.95 -24.26
C HIS A 426 -20.86 -10.79 -23.67
N ASN A 427 -20.28 -9.61 -23.51
CA ASN A 427 -20.96 -8.46 -22.92
C ASN A 427 -22.19 -8.05 -23.74
N ARG A 428 -23.35 -7.90 -23.08
CA ARG A 428 -24.62 -7.54 -23.72
C ARG A 428 -24.59 -6.18 -24.44
N PHE A 429 -23.72 -5.26 -24.03
CA PHE A 429 -23.54 -3.97 -24.70
C PHE A 429 -22.46 -4.01 -25.79
N GLY A 430 -22.01 -5.21 -26.15
CA GLY A 430 -21.00 -5.49 -27.17
C GLY A 430 -19.61 -5.74 -26.60
N PRO A 431 -18.69 -6.30 -27.42
CA PRO A 431 -17.34 -6.63 -27.00
C PRO A 431 -16.58 -5.41 -26.44
N SER A 432 -15.79 -5.65 -25.40
CA SER A 432 -14.98 -4.61 -24.77
C SER A 432 -13.80 -4.24 -25.67
N PRO A 433 -13.59 -2.96 -26.02
CA PRO A 433 -12.35 -2.53 -26.63
C PRO A 433 -11.16 -2.70 -25.67
N MET A 434 -10.04 -3.15 -26.22
CA MET A 434 -8.85 -3.56 -25.48
C MET A 434 -7.58 -3.09 -26.19
N TRP A 435 -6.58 -2.71 -25.39
CA TRP A 435 -5.27 -2.32 -25.89
C TRP A 435 -4.17 -3.02 -25.12
N VAL A 436 -3.11 -3.34 -25.86
CA VAL A 436 -1.87 -3.89 -25.32
C VAL A 436 -0.73 -2.91 -25.57
N ALA A 437 0.22 -2.89 -24.64
CA ALA A 437 1.56 -2.38 -24.93
C ALA A 437 2.47 -3.57 -25.17
N THR A 438 3.25 -3.54 -26.25
CA THR A 438 4.19 -4.61 -26.61
C THR A 438 5.63 -4.10 -26.59
N ASP A 439 6.54 -4.95 -26.12
CA ASP A 439 7.99 -4.81 -26.30
C ASP A 439 8.51 -6.06 -27.03
N ASN A 440 9.14 -5.90 -28.20
CA ASN A 440 9.60 -7.02 -29.04
C ASN A 440 8.55 -8.15 -29.18
N ASP A 441 7.32 -7.78 -29.57
CA ASP A 441 6.14 -8.67 -29.68
C ASP A 441 5.63 -9.32 -28.38
N ARG A 442 6.28 -9.09 -27.23
CA ARG A 442 5.77 -9.52 -25.92
C ARG A 442 4.78 -8.49 -25.38
N VAL A 443 3.58 -8.93 -24.99
CA VAL A 443 2.61 -8.08 -24.27
C VAL A 443 3.13 -7.79 -22.86
N VAL A 444 3.37 -6.50 -22.57
CA VAL A 444 3.94 -6.01 -21.31
C VAL A 444 2.98 -5.12 -20.52
N ALA A 445 1.90 -4.63 -21.14
CA ALA A 445 0.80 -4.00 -20.42
C ALA A 445 -0.52 -4.22 -21.16
N PHE A 446 -1.63 -4.15 -20.42
CA PHE A 446 -2.96 -4.41 -20.93
C PHE A 446 -4.00 -3.50 -20.27
N ARG A 447 -5.00 -3.10 -21.06
CA ARG A 447 -6.16 -2.34 -20.60
C ARG A 447 -7.42 -2.72 -21.37
N ALA A 448 -8.49 -3.04 -20.63
CA ALA A 448 -9.84 -3.12 -21.17
C ALA A 448 -10.71 -1.93 -20.76
N LEU A 449 -11.60 -1.49 -21.66
CA LEU A 449 -12.69 -0.59 -21.34
C LEU A 449 -14.01 -1.32 -21.64
N MET A 450 -14.69 -1.80 -20.60
CA MET A 450 -15.88 -2.64 -20.75
C MET A 450 -17.11 -1.81 -21.13
N ARG A 451 -17.80 -2.17 -22.21
CA ARG A 451 -19.01 -1.43 -22.66
C ARG A 451 -20.13 -1.51 -21.63
N TRP A 452 -20.88 -0.42 -21.54
CA TRP A 452 -22.02 -0.27 -20.64
C TRP A 452 -23.04 0.71 -21.22
N GLU A 453 -24.31 0.55 -20.90
CA GLU A 453 -25.34 1.54 -21.24
C GLU A 453 -26.13 1.97 -20.01
N PHE A 454 -26.48 3.26 -19.98
CA PHE A 454 -27.38 3.83 -19.00
C PHE A 454 -28.59 4.43 -19.72
N LEU A 455 -29.71 4.57 -19.01
CA LEU A 455 -30.88 5.30 -19.47
C LEU A 455 -31.00 6.62 -18.72
N ARG A 456 -31.19 7.71 -19.46
CA ARG A 456 -31.47 9.05 -18.91
C ARG A 456 -32.68 9.66 -19.59
N GLY A 457 -33.80 9.77 -18.86
CA GLY A 457 -35.05 10.30 -19.42
C GLY A 457 -35.54 9.56 -20.67
N GLY A 458 -35.30 8.24 -20.75
CA GLY A 458 -35.63 7.39 -21.91
C GLY A 458 -34.60 7.40 -23.04
N GLN A 459 -33.55 8.21 -22.96
CA GLN A 459 -32.42 8.19 -23.90
C GLN A 459 -31.33 7.24 -23.42
N VAL A 460 -30.72 6.49 -24.35
CA VAL A 460 -29.56 5.64 -24.06
C VAL A 460 -28.31 6.51 -24.02
N LEU A 461 -27.57 6.42 -22.91
CA LEU A 461 -26.22 6.94 -22.77
C LEU A 461 -25.22 5.79 -22.89
N ARG A 462 -24.31 5.89 -23.86
CA ARG A 462 -23.25 4.91 -24.09
C ARG A 462 -22.08 5.20 -23.17
N ALA A 463 -21.66 4.20 -22.42
CA ALA A 463 -20.58 4.32 -21.47
C ALA A 463 -19.56 3.21 -21.64
N VAL A 464 -18.36 3.43 -21.11
CA VAL A 464 -17.45 2.34 -20.81
C VAL A 464 -17.05 2.37 -19.34
N ARG A 465 -16.74 1.21 -18.80
CA ARG A 465 -16.20 1.05 -17.47
C ARG A 465 -14.73 0.68 -17.56
N ALA A 466 -13.89 1.45 -16.88
CA ALA A 466 -12.44 1.24 -16.89
C ALA A 466 -12.04 0.06 -15.98
N VAL A 467 -12.19 -1.16 -16.49
CA VAL A 467 -11.95 -2.41 -15.76
C VAL A 467 -10.62 -3.05 -16.17
N ASP A 468 -10.27 -4.17 -15.53
CA ASP A 468 -9.15 -5.08 -15.84
C ASP A 468 -7.93 -4.42 -16.52
N THR A 469 -6.89 -4.17 -15.72
CA THR A 469 -5.63 -3.59 -16.19
C THR A 469 -4.46 -4.34 -15.60
N ALA A 470 -3.41 -4.51 -16.39
CA ALA A 470 -2.17 -5.11 -15.92
C ALA A 470 -0.99 -4.38 -16.53
N THR A 471 0.09 -4.27 -15.76
CA THR A 471 1.39 -3.83 -16.24
C THR A 471 2.39 -4.81 -15.68
N ASP A 472 3.19 -5.39 -16.56
CA ASP A 472 4.22 -6.35 -16.23
C ASP A 472 5.13 -5.72 -15.16
N PRO A 473 5.49 -6.42 -14.08
CA PRO A 473 6.28 -5.87 -12.98
C PRO A 473 7.53 -5.11 -13.44
N ASP A 474 8.22 -5.64 -14.46
CA ASP A 474 9.44 -5.04 -15.04
C ASP A 474 9.17 -3.69 -15.76
N TYR A 475 7.90 -3.40 -16.06
CA TYR A 475 7.42 -2.24 -16.82
C TYR A 475 6.62 -1.25 -15.96
N GLN A 476 6.49 -1.50 -14.66
CA GLN A 476 5.81 -0.59 -13.75
C GLN A 476 6.56 0.74 -13.61
N GLY A 477 5.84 1.82 -13.30
CA GLY A 477 6.42 3.16 -13.20
C GLY A 477 6.76 3.85 -14.54
N GLN A 478 6.69 3.15 -15.67
CA GLN A 478 6.95 3.71 -17.01
C GLN A 478 5.77 4.49 -17.61
N GLY A 479 4.64 4.55 -16.90
CA GLY A 479 3.44 5.27 -17.32
C GLY A 479 2.58 4.55 -18.37
N LEU A 480 2.80 3.25 -18.60
CA LEU A 480 2.01 2.44 -19.53
C LEU A 480 0.52 2.43 -19.20
N PHE A 481 0.15 2.33 -17.91
CA PHE A 481 -1.25 2.45 -17.47
C PHE A 481 -1.92 3.74 -17.96
N ARG A 482 -1.23 4.89 -17.81
CA ARG A 482 -1.72 6.19 -18.27
C ARG A 482 -1.80 6.25 -19.78
N ARG A 483 -0.75 5.82 -20.49
CA ARG A 483 -0.70 5.82 -21.96
C ARG A 483 -1.82 4.97 -22.56
N LEU A 484 -1.98 3.73 -22.10
CA LEU A 484 -3.06 2.83 -22.54
C LEU A 484 -4.44 3.40 -22.24
N THR A 485 -4.64 3.95 -21.04
CA THR A 485 -5.93 4.55 -20.67
C THR A 485 -6.25 5.77 -21.54
N MET A 486 -5.28 6.66 -21.80
CA MET A 486 -5.49 7.84 -22.63
C MET A 486 -5.73 7.47 -24.11
N HIS A 487 -4.96 6.52 -24.64
CA HIS A 487 -5.15 6.01 -26.00
C HIS A 487 -6.54 5.36 -26.15
N GLY A 488 -6.96 4.54 -25.18
CA GLY A 488 -8.28 3.95 -25.19
C GLY A 488 -9.42 4.98 -25.10
N LEU A 489 -9.22 6.08 -24.37
CA LEU A 489 -10.19 7.17 -24.31
C LEU A 489 -10.37 7.88 -25.65
N GLU A 490 -9.31 8.08 -26.42
CA GLU A 490 -9.36 8.67 -27.76
C GLU A 490 -10.14 7.77 -28.72
N ALA A 491 -9.92 6.45 -28.66
CA ALA A 491 -10.63 5.47 -29.47
C ALA A 491 -12.13 5.39 -29.14
N VAL A 492 -12.50 5.31 -27.86
CA VAL A 492 -13.93 5.26 -27.47
C VAL A 492 -14.66 6.59 -27.70
N HIS A 493 -13.94 7.71 -27.70
CA HIS A 493 -14.49 9.00 -28.11
C HIS A 493 -14.98 8.96 -29.57
N ALA A 494 -14.15 8.43 -30.48
CA ALA A 494 -14.50 8.26 -31.88
C ALA A 494 -15.67 7.27 -32.10
N ASP A 495 -15.82 6.29 -31.22
CA ASP A 495 -16.92 5.31 -31.21
C ASP A 495 -18.24 5.84 -30.60
N GLY A 496 -18.28 7.13 -30.23
CA GLY A 496 -19.49 7.77 -29.72
C GLY A 496 -19.86 7.37 -28.29
N VAL A 497 -18.88 7.00 -27.45
CA VAL A 497 -19.10 6.81 -26.01
C VAL A 497 -19.27 8.17 -25.34
N ASP A 498 -20.33 8.32 -24.55
CA ASP A 498 -20.66 9.55 -23.85
C ASP A 498 -19.72 9.82 -22.67
N PHE A 499 -19.36 8.77 -21.93
CA PHE A 499 -18.50 8.89 -20.74
C PHE A 499 -17.83 7.59 -20.31
N VAL A 500 -16.86 7.73 -19.41
CA VAL A 500 -16.22 6.60 -18.72
C VAL A 500 -16.47 6.68 -17.23
N PHE A 501 -16.96 5.60 -16.62
CA PHE A 501 -17.14 5.53 -15.18
C PHE A 501 -16.30 4.43 -14.55
N ASN A 502 -16.05 4.53 -13.25
CA ASN A 502 -15.41 3.47 -12.49
C ASN A 502 -15.69 3.59 -10.99
N THR A 503 -15.40 2.53 -10.25
CA THR A 503 -15.36 2.50 -8.78
C THR A 503 -13.95 2.14 -8.31
N PRO A 504 -12.96 3.03 -8.48
CA PRO A 504 -11.58 2.72 -8.16
C PRO A 504 -11.41 2.48 -6.66
N ASN A 505 -10.51 1.57 -6.32
CA ASN A 505 -10.03 1.43 -4.94
C ASN A 505 -9.17 2.64 -4.55
N SER A 506 -8.82 2.74 -3.27
CA SER A 506 -8.00 3.85 -2.75
C SER A 506 -6.63 3.98 -3.43
N GLN A 507 -6.06 2.89 -3.92
CA GLN A 507 -4.77 2.87 -4.63
C GLN A 507 -4.86 3.48 -6.04
N SER A 508 -5.92 3.15 -6.78
CA SER A 508 -6.07 3.56 -8.17
C SER A 508 -6.79 4.91 -8.36
N LEU A 509 -7.60 5.34 -7.38
CA LEU A 509 -8.36 6.60 -7.43
C LEU A 509 -7.49 7.83 -7.77
N PRO A 510 -6.32 8.07 -7.14
CA PRO A 510 -5.48 9.22 -7.48
C PRO A 510 -5.03 9.23 -8.96
N GLY A 511 -4.78 8.04 -9.53
CA GLY A 511 -4.41 7.89 -10.94
C GLY A 511 -5.52 8.35 -11.88
N TYR A 512 -6.77 7.94 -11.60
CA TYR A 512 -7.94 8.37 -12.37
C TYR A 512 -8.18 9.87 -12.26
N LEU A 513 -8.09 10.44 -11.06
CA LEU A 513 -8.29 11.89 -10.85
C LEU A 513 -7.25 12.71 -11.63
N LYS A 514 -5.98 12.30 -11.62
CA LYS A 514 -4.92 12.94 -12.43
C LYS A 514 -5.17 12.86 -13.93
N MET A 515 -5.87 11.83 -14.39
CA MET A 515 -6.22 11.71 -15.80
C MET A 515 -7.46 12.53 -16.17
N GLY A 516 -8.22 13.08 -15.23
CA GLY A 516 -9.39 13.93 -15.50
C GLY A 516 -10.73 13.30 -15.14
N TRP A 517 -10.73 12.19 -14.40
CA TRP A 517 -11.93 11.73 -13.72
C TRP A 517 -12.30 12.66 -12.58
N ARG A 518 -13.59 12.73 -12.29
CA ARG A 518 -14.18 13.46 -11.18
C ARG A 518 -14.90 12.48 -10.26
N GLU A 519 -14.86 12.75 -8.97
CA GLU A 519 -15.66 11.99 -8.00
C GLU A 519 -17.12 12.41 -8.12
N VAL A 520 -18.00 11.45 -8.39
CA VAL A 520 -19.45 11.62 -8.36
C VAL A 520 -19.94 11.57 -6.92
N GLY A 521 -19.36 10.68 -6.11
CA GLY A 521 -19.58 10.56 -4.67
C GLY A 521 -19.47 9.12 -4.17
N GLN A 522 -19.58 8.94 -2.85
CA GLN A 522 -19.64 7.62 -2.23
C GLN A 522 -21.05 7.02 -2.32
N LEU A 523 -21.15 5.84 -2.92
CA LEU A 523 -22.42 5.13 -3.03
C LEU A 523 -22.93 4.74 -1.64
N PRO A 524 -24.20 5.00 -1.29
CA PRO A 524 -24.72 4.58 -0.01
C PRO A 524 -24.75 3.05 0.04
N ALA A 525 -24.25 2.45 1.11
CA ALA A 525 -24.30 1.02 1.34
C ALA A 525 -25.01 0.73 2.65
N ALA A 526 -25.82 -0.32 2.66
CA ALA A 526 -26.60 -0.72 3.82
C ALA A 526 -26.44 -2.21 4.10
N VAL A 527 -26.43 -2.56 5.39
CA VAL A 527 -26.27 -3.91 5.89
C VAL A 527 -27.40 -4.26 6.85
N ARG A 528 -27.86 -5.51 6.79
CA ARG A 528 -28.76 -6.10 7.78
C ARG A 528 -28.11 -7.35 8.36
N PHE A 529 -27.88 -7.34 9.67
CA PHE A 529 -27.34 -8.50 10.38
C PHE A 529 -28.44 -9.52 10.67
N ALA A 530 -28.14 -10.81 10.57
CA ALA A 530 -29.06 -11.88 10.95
C ALA A 530 -29.32 -11.91 12.47
N GLY A 531 -28.33 -11.48 13.26
CA GLY A 531 -28.41 -11.35 14.71
C GLY A 531 -27.10 -10.85 15.34
N PRO A 532 -26.99 -10.80 16.67
CA PRO A 532 -25.80 -10.30 17.37
C PRO A 532 -24.52 -11.06 17.01
N GLY A 533 -24.59 -12.40 16.91
CA GLY A 533 -23.45 -13.22 16.49
C GLY A 533 -22.98 -12.92 15.07
N GLY A 534 -23.92 -12.74 14.13
CA GLY A 534 -23.61 -12.36 12.75
C GLY A 534 -22.97 -10.97 12.64
N ALA A 535 -23.38 -10.02 13.48
CA ALA A 535 -22.74 -8.71 13.57
C ALA A 535 -21.29 -8.79 14.07
N VAL A 536 -21.02 -9.61 15.09
CA VAL A 536 -19.66 -9.84 15.59
C VAL A 536 -18.79 -10.49 14.52
N GLN A 537 -19.28 -11.54 13.85
CA GLN A 537 -18.56 -12.20 12.76
C GLN A 537 -18.21 -11.22 11.62
N ALA A 538 -19.17 -10.37 11.23
CA ALA A 538 -18.97 -9.38 10.17
C ALA A 538 -17.92 -8.31 10.54
N VAL A 539 -17.92 -7.84 11.79
CA VAL A 539 -16.98 -6.82 12.28
C VAL A 539 -15.58 -7.39 12.49
N CYS A 540 -15.47 -8.65 12.95
CA CYS A 540 -14.19 -9.32 13.15
C CYS A 540 -13.52 -9.73 11.83
N SER A 541 -14.30 -9.87 10.74
CA SER A 541 -13.78 -10.24 9.42
C SER A 541 -13.16 -9.01 8.73
N ARG A 542 -11.83 -8.89 8.84
CA ARG A 542 -11.04 -7.75 8.27
C ARG A 542 -10.56 -7.98 6.83
N GLU A 543 -11.07 -9.00 6.17
CA GLU A 543 -10.73 -9.36 4.80
C GLU A 543 -11.85 -9.00 3.82
N PRO A 544 -11.56 -8.82 2.52
CA PRO A 544 -12.58 -8.72 1.47
C PRO A 544 -13.41 -10.01 1.36
N ALA A 545 -14.65 -9.89 0.87
CA ALA A 545 -15.44 -11.07 0.54
C ALA A 545 -14.81 -11.80 -0.65
N ASN A 546 -14.83 -13.14 -0.60
CA ASN A 546 -14.36 -14.01 -1.66
C ASN A 546 -15.07 -13.69 -2.98
N ARG A 547 -14.30 -13.79 -4.07
CA ARG A 547 -14.82 -13.60 -5.44
C ARG A 547 -15.92 -14.59 -5.77
N TRP A 548 -15.67 -15.86 -5.46
CA TRP A 548 -16.51 -16.98 -5.80
C TRP A 548 -17.59 -17.19 -4.75
N SER A 549 -18.77 -17.53 -5.25
CA SER A 549 -19.93 -17.78 -4.40
C SER A 549 -19.79 -19.10 -3.66
N THR A 550 -20.35 -19.15 -2.46
CA THR A 550 -20.71 -20.39 -1.80
C THR A 550 -22.02 -20.89 -2.36
N GLU A 551 -22.24 -22.21 -2.33
CA GLU A 551 -23.50 -22.81 -2.73
C GLU A 551 -24.68 -22.22 -1.95
N LEU A 552 -25.79 -22.03 -2.67
CA LEU A 552 -27.03 -21.43 -2.18
C LEU A 552 -28.22 -22.23 -2.72
N ASP A 553 -28.78 -23.09 -1.88
CA ASP A 553 -29.90 -23.99 -2.22
C ASP A 553 -31.29 -23.30 -2.22
N LEU A 554 -31.31 -21.98 -2.26
CA LEU A 554 -32.53 -21.17 -2.24
C LEU A 554 -32.75 -20.47 -3.57
N GLY A 555 -34.02 -20.23 -3.89
CA GLY A 555 -34.43 -19.56 -5.13
C GLY A 555 -34.31 -20.44 -6.37
N SER A 556 -34.45 -19.84 -7.55
CA SER A 556 -34.29 -20.46 -8.88
C SER A 556 -33.05 -19.91 -9.60
N GLN A 557 -32.65 -20.56 -10.70
CA GLN A 557 -31.64 -19.98 -11.58
C GLN A 557 -32.23 -18.76 -12.31
N VAL A 558 -31.39 -17.77 -12.58
CA VAL A 558 -31.82 -16.53 -13.23
C VAL A 558 -32.41 -16.79 -14.62
N LEU A 559 -31.80 -17.69 -15.40
CA LEU A 559 -32.28 -18.00 -16.75
C LEU A 559 -33.65 -18.70 -16.72
N ASP A 560 -33.86 -19.63 -15.79
CA ASP A 560 -35.16 -20.29 -15.62
C ASP A 560 -36.24 -19.30 -15.18
N TRP A 561 -35.89 -18.37 -14.29
CA TRP A 561 -36.80 -17.32 -13.82
C TRP A 561 -37.19 -16.35 -14.95
N LEU A 562 -36.25 -15.98 -15.80
CA LEU A 562 -36.53 -15.14 -16.98
C LEU A 562 -37.43 -15.87 -17.99
N ALA A 563 -37.28 -17.18 -18.14
CA ALA A 563 -38.05 -18.00 -19.08
C ALA A 563 -39.48 -18.30 -18.63
N ALA A 564 -39.75 -18.36 -17.32
CA ALA A 564 -41.10 -18.57 -16.81
C ALA A 564 -41.98 -17.33 -17.07
N GLU A 565 -43.11 -17.44 -17.78
CA GLU A 565 -44.05 -16.33 -17.98
C GLU A 565 -44.95 -16.12 -16.75
N GLY A 566 -44.76 -15.00 -16.04
CA GLY A 566 -45.57 -14.56 -14.89
C GLY A 566 -44.84 -13.68 -13.87
N VAL A 567 -44.78 -12.36 -14.12
CA VAL A 567 -45.42 -11.26 -13.37
C VAL A 567 -45.63 -10.20 -14.44
N ALA A 568 -46.81 -10.17 -15.07
CA ALA A 568 -47.07 -9.28 -16.21
C ALA A 568 -46.75 -7.81 -15.86
N GLY A 569 -45.72 -7.24 -16.49
CA GLY A 569 -45.28 -5.86 -16.29
C GLY A 569 -43.88 -5.68 -15.71
N ARG A 570 -43.09 -6.77 -15.54
CA ARG A 570 -41.69 -6.90 -15.03
C ARG A 570 -40.78 -5.70 -15.32
N SER A 571 -41.03 -4.58 -14.63
CA SER A 571 -40.22 -3.38 -14.68
C SER A 571 -38.81 -3.76 -14.27
N VAL A 572 -37.92 -3.80 -15.25
CA VAL A 572 -36.52 -4.14 -15.03
C VAL A 572 -35.78 -3.01 -14.31
N LEU A 573 -36.36 -1.81 -14.37
CA LEU A 573 -35.85 -0.63 -13.68
C LEU A 573 -36.28 -0.62 -12.21
N PRO A 574 -35.36 -0.28 -11.29
CA PRO A 574 -35.69 -0.02 -9.89
C PRO A 574 -36.82 1.01 -9.78
N ALA A 575 -37.82 0.73 -8.92
CA ALA A 575 -39.00 1.59 -8.75
C ALA A 575 -38.65 3.00 -8.24
N ASP A 576 -37.46 3.18 -7.66
CA ASP A 576 -36.86 4.46 -7.34
C ASP A 576 -36.09 5.04 -8.53
N VAL A 577 -36.82 5.36 -9.61
CA VAL A 577 -36.22 5.97 -10.82
C VAL A 577 -35.62 7.32 -10.45
N ARG A 578 -34.29 7.32 -10.37
CA ARG A 578 -33.47 8.51 -10.47
C ARG A 578 -33.12 8.74 -11.93
N GLU A 579 -32.72 9.96 -12.26
CA GLU A 579 -32.50 10.42 -13.63
C GLU A 579 -31.66 9.47 -14.50
N ILE A 580 -30.73 8.71 -13.90
CA ILE A 580 -29.81 7.78 -14.57
C ILE A 580 -29.84 6.40 -13.89
N ALA A 581 -30.05 5.35 -14.67
CA ALA A 581 -29.96 3.95 -14.24
C ALA A 581 -29.28 3.09 -15.33
N THR A 582 -28.69 1.94 -14.99
CA THR A 582 -28.20 1.00 -16.01
C THR A 582 -29.34 0.61 -16.96
N ASN A 583 -29.05 0.44 -18.25
CA ASN A 583 -30.00 -0.11 -19.21
C ASN A 583 -30.21 -1.61 -18.93
N THR A 584 -31.09 -1.90 -17.97
CA THR A 584 -31.40 -3.26 -17.56
C THR A 584 -32.57 -3.77 -18.39
N ASP A 585 -32.33 -4.70 -19.31
CA ASP A 585 -33.35 -5.49 -20.00
C ASP A 585 -33.19 -6.98 -19.66
N ALA A 586 -34.05 -7.84 -20.22
CA ALA A 586 -33.99 -9.28 -19.96
C ALA A 586 -32.65 -9.89 -20.40
N ASP A 587 -32.07 -9.41 -21.50
CA ASP A 587 -30.78 -9.88 -21.99
C ASP A 587 -29.63 -9.44 -21.06
N TYR A 588 -29.68 -8.23 -20.53
CA TYR A 588 -28.72 -7.75 -19.53
C TYR A 588 -28.78 -8.62 -18.29
N LEU A 589 -29.98 -8.94 -17.79
CA LEU A 589 -30.12 -9.82 -16.62
C LEU A 589 -29.59 -11.23 -16.91
N ALA A 590 -29.89 -11.78 -18.09
CA ALA A 590 -29.41 -13.08 -18.54
C ALA A 590 -27.88 -13.11 -18.64
N TRP A 591 -27.27 -12.11 -19.28
CA TRP A 591 -25.82 -11.98 -19.35
C TRP A 591 -25.21 -11.78 -17.96
N ARG A 592 -25.67 -10.76 -17.23
CA ARG A 592 -25.02 -10.27 -16.01
C ARG A 592 -25.14 -11.24 -14.84
N PHE A 593 -26.25 -11.96 -14.74
CA PHE A 593 -26.57 -12.82 -13.61
C PHE A 593 -26.86 -14.28 -13.98
N GLY A 594 -26.98 -14.62 -15.27
CA GLY A 594 -27.17 -16.01 -15.71
C GLY A 594 -25.89 -16.85 -15.76
N THR A 595 -24.72 -16.27 -15.51
CA THR A 595 -23.45 -17.02 -15.51
C THR A 595 -23.38 -18.03 -14.36
N PRO A 596 -23.03 -19.30 -14.62
CA PRO A 596 -22.87 -20.30 -13.57
C PRO A 596 -21.63 -20.02 -12.69
N LEU A 597 -20.67 -19.22 -13.18
CA LEU A 597 -19.41 -18.91 -12.50
C LEU A 597 -19.58 -18.24 -11.13
N LEU A 598 -20.65 -17.46 -10.98
CA LEU A 598 -20.89 -16.60 -9.82
C LEU A 598 -22.14 -16.99 -9.05
N GLY A 599 -22.82 -18.06 -9.43
CA GLY A 599 -23.87 -18.72 -8.63
C GLY A 599 -25.00 -17.79 -8.17
N TYR A 600 -25.44 -16.85 -9.01
CA TYR A 600 -26.58 -16.00 -8.66
C TYR A 600 -27.88 -16.80 -8.61
N ARG A 601 -28.75 -16.43 -7.67
CA ARG A 601 -30.08 -17.02 -7.49
C ARG A 601 -31.12 -15.93 -7.45
N VAL A 602 -32.30 -16.24 -7.98
CA VAL A 602 -33.49 -15.38 -7.83
C VAL A 602 -34.36 -15.94 -6.73
N VAL A 603 -34.72 -15.10 -5.75
CA VAL A 603 -35.78 -15.40 -4.80
C VAL A 603 -36.96 -14.50 -5.13
N ASP A 604 -38.11 -15.10 -5.40
CA ASP A 604 -39.33 -14.44 -5.86
C ASP A 604 -40.51 -14.98 -5.04
N ASP A 605 -41.34 -14.07 -4.50
CA ASP A 605 -42.55 -14.40 -3.74
C ASP A 605 -43.86 -14.05 -4.48
N GLY A 606 -43.77 -13.65 -5.75
CA GLY A 606 -44.86 -13.24 -6.63
C GLY A 606 -45.09 -11.73 -6.65
N ASP A 607 -44.82 -11.03 -5.54
CA ASP A 607 -45.01 -9.58 -5.40
C ASP A 607 -43.67 -8.82 -5.49
N SER A 608 -42.58 -9.44 -5.04
CA SER A 608 -41.23 -8.89 -5.05
C SER A 608 -40.21 -9.98 -5.40
N ALA A 609 -39.09 -9.56 -6.00
CA ALA A 609 -38.00 -10.46 -6.30
C ALA A 609 -36.64 -9.83 -5.98
N VAL A 610 -35.66 -10.67 -5.65
CA VAL A 610 -34.27 -10.27 -5.45
C VAL A 610 -33.32 -11.21 -6.17
N ILE A 611 -32.29 -10.66 -6.81
CA ILE A 611 -31.14 -11.45 -7.26
C ILE A 611 -30.07 -11.36 -6.19
N VAL A 612 -29.60 -12.51 -5.74
CA VAL A 612 -28.64 -12.63 -4.64
C VAL A 612 -27.53 -13.61 -4.97
N ARG A 613 -26.41 -13.48 -4.26
CA ARG A 613 -25.40 -14.54 -4.16
C ARG A 613 -24.79 -14.56 -2.76
N ALA A 614 -24.38 -15.74 -2.30
CA ALA A 614 -23.72 -15.91 -1.02
C ALA A 614 -22.21 -16.05 -1.19
N ARG A 615 -21.41 -15.42 -0.32
CA ARG A 615 -19.94 -15.46 -0.39
C ARG A 615 -19.32 -15.42 1.01
N MET A 616 -18.18 -16.08 1.18
CA MET A 616 -17.44 -16.01 2.44
C MET A 616 -16.66 -14.70 2.54
N ARG A 617 -16.59 -14.13 3.74
CA ARG A 617 -15.73 -13.01 4.09
C ARG A 617 -15.08 -13.34 5.43
N GLY A 618 -13.85 -13.84 5.39
CA GLY A 618 -13.24 -14.48 6.57
C GLY A 618 -14.17 -15.58 7.10
N THR A 619 -14.61 -15.45 8.36
CA THR A 619 -15.55 -16.38 9.00
C THR A 619 -17.02 -16.04 8.81
N ALA A 620 -17.35 -14.88 8.21
CA ALA A 620 -18.72 -14.46 8.00
C ALA A 620 -19.24 -14.94 6.63
N LYS A 621 -20.47 -15.42 6.57
CA LYS A 621 -21.16 -15.70 5.31
C LYS A 621 -22.02 -14.49 4.93
N GLU A 622 -21.69 -13.82 3.83
CA GLU A 622 -22.36 -12.63 3.34
C GLU A 622 -23.37 -12.98 2.25
N LEU A 623 -24.60 -12.47 2.37
CA LEU A 623 -25.56 -12.44 1.25
C LEU A 623 -25.46 -11.08 0.54
N ALA A 624 -24.92 -11.08 -0.68
CA ALA A 624 -24.89 -9.90 -1.53
C ALA A 624 -26.21 -9.78 -2.29
N VAL A 625 -26.97 -8.71 -2.05
CA VAL A 625 -28.21 -8.40 -2.78
C VAL A 625 -27.84 -7.51 -3.97
N VAL A 626 -27.89 -8.09 -5.18
CA VAL A 626 -27.36 -7.45 -6.39
C VAL A 626 -28.42 -6.78 -7.25
N ALA A 627 -29.68 -7.19 -7.15
CA ALA A 627 -30.82 -6.50 -7.76
C ALA A 627 -32.09 -6.71 -6.92
N GLU A 628 -32.99 -5.72 -6.94
CA GLU A 628 -34.27 -5.71 -6.22
C GLU A 628 -35.39 -5.32 -7.21
N PHE A 629 -36.50 -6.05 -7.18
CA PHE A 629 -37.66 -5.86 -8.07
C PHE A 629 -38.95 -5.80 -7.26
N GLY A 630 -39.95 -5.08 -7.77
CA GLY A 630 -41.24 -4.91 -7.09
C GLY A 630 -41.20 -3.83 -5.99
N ASP A 631 -41.94 -4.06 -4.90
CA ASP A 631 -41.93 -3.16 -3.74
C ASP A 631 -40.58 -3.25 -2.99
N LEU A 632 -39.97 -2.09 -2.73
CA LEU A 632 -38.65 -2.03 -2.09
C LEU A 632 -38.65 -2.64 -0.68
N ASN A 633 -39.72 -2.45 0.09
CA ASN A 633 -39.79 -3.02 1.45
C ASN A 633 -40.02 -4.55 1.39
N GLY A 634 -40.85 -5.02 0.46
CA GLY A 634 -41.05 -6.42 0.12
C GLY A 634 -39.73 -7.10 -0.24
N ALA A 635 -39.04 -6.60 -1.26
CA ALA A 635 -37.74 -7.10 -1.71
C ALA A 635 -36.70 -7.15 -0.58
N GLN A 636 -36.61 -6.11 0.26
CA GLN A 636 -35.66 -6.08 1.38
C GLN A 636 -36.00 -7.09 2.49
N ARG A 637 -37.29 -7.31 2.77
CA ARG A 637 -37.73 -8.36 3.70
C ARG A 637 -37.47 -9.74 3.13
N LEU A 638 -37.68 -9.93 1.83
CA LEU A 638 -37.39 -11.16 1.12
C LEU A 638 -35.90 -11.49 1.21
N ALA A 639 -35.01 -10.54 0.87
CA ALA A 639 -33.56 -10.70 1.02
C ALA A 639 -33.14 -11.01 2.47
N ALA A 640 -33.77 -10.36 3.45
CA ALA A 640 -33.51 -10.63 4.87
C ALA A 640 -33.89 -12.06 5.27
N LYS A 641 -35.04 -12.54 4.81
CA LYS A 641 -35.51 -13.91 5.02
C LYS A 641 -34.55 -14.90 4.37
N THR A 642 -34.17 -14.67 3.11
CA THR A 642 -33.18 -15.49 2.38
C THR A 642 -31.84 -15.56 3.11
N ALA A 643 -31.34 -14.44 3.65
CA ALA A 643 -30.09 -14.43 4.40
C ALA A 643 -30.17 -15.32 5.65
N SER A 644 -31.29 -15.28 6.37
CA SER A 644 -31.52 -16.11 7.54
C SER A 644 -31.59 -17.59 7.18
N GLU A 645 -32.35 -17.95 6.15
CA GLU A 645 -32.52 -19.34 5.70
C GLU A 645 -31.22 -19.93 5.13
N ALA A 646 -30.41 -19.10 4.45
CA ALA A 646 -29.12 -19.49 3.89
C ALA A 646 -27.98 -19.57 4.94
N GLY A 647 -28.28 -19.29 6.21
CA GLY A 647 -27.27 -19.24 7.29
C GLY A 647 -26.24 -18.12 7.11
N CYS A 648 -26.62 -17.02 6.46
CA CYS A 648 -25.74 -15.86 6.28
C CYS A 648 -25.66 -15.04 7.57
N SER A 649 -24.47 -14.55 7.89
CA SER A 649 -24.22 -13.65 9.01
C SER A 649 -24.91 -12.28 8.80
N TYR A 650 -25.01 -11.82 7.55
CA TYR A 650 -25.66 -10.58 7.17
C TYR A 650 -26.01 -10.53 5.67
N ALA A 651 -26.90 -9.61 5.32
CA ALA A 651 -27.18 -9.19 3.94
C ALA A 651 -26.64 -7.78 3.68
N ILE A 652 -26.06 -7.53 2.51
CA ILE A 652 -25.52 -6.22 2.10
C ILE A 652 -26.09 -5.79 0.75
N ARG A 653 -26.32 -4.48 0.60
CA ARG A 653 -26.82 -3.86 -0.63
C ARG A 653 -26.24 -2.46 -0.84
N ILE A 654 -26.35 -1.95 -2.07
CA ILE A 654 -26.15 -0.54 -2.39
C ILE A 654 -27.49 0.17 -2.33
N GLY A 655 -27.59 1.10 -1.39
CA GLY A 655 -28.81 1.81 -1.07
C GLY A 655 -28.72 2.54 0.27
N ARG A 656 -29.69 3.42 0.51
CA ARG A 656 -29.81 4.14 1.79
C ARG A 656 -30.28 3.18 2.89
N ARG A 657 -30.04 3.57 4.14
CA ARG A 657 -30.58 2.87 5.32
C ARG A 657 -32.11 2.78 5.24
N ASN A 658 -32.68 1.67 5.70
CA ASN A 658 -34.11 1.48 5.83
C ASN A 658 -34.41 0.78 7.15
N LEU A 659 -34.86 1.53 8.15
CA LEU A 659 -35.11 1.00 9.48
C LEU A 659 -36.35 0.09 9.55
N LEU A 660 -37.32 0.27 8.63
CA LEU A 660 -38.52 -0.58 8.57
C LEU A 660 -38.20 -2.03 8.19
N THR A 661 -37.12 -2.22 7.43
CA THR A 661 -36.62 -3.52 7.01
C THR A 661 -35.32 -3.89 7.72
N GLY A 662 -34.92 -3.10 8.72
CA GLY A 662 -33.73 -3.30 9.57
C GLY A 662 -32.37 -3.20 8.87
N TYR A 663 -32.31 -2.55 7.70
CA TYR A 663 -31.06 -2.21 7.03
C TYR A 663 -30.45 -0.95 7.65
N LEU A 664 -29.25 -1.09 8.19
CA LEU A 664 -28.45 -0.02 8.77
C LEU A 664 -27.45 0.50 7.74
N GLY A 665 -27.19 1.81 7.74
CA GLY A 665 -26.17 2.40 6.86
C GLY A 665 -24.75 2.06 7.33
N LEU A 666 -23.85 1.75 6.40
CA LEU A 666 -22.45 1.49 6.72
C LEU A 666 -21.69 2.79 7.02
N PRO A 667 -20.88 2.85 8.09
CA PRO A 667 -20.00 3.98 8.37
C PRO A 667 -18.96 4.12 7.24
N GLY A 668 -18.91 5.28 6.58
CA GLY A 668 -18.03 5.53 5.43
C GLY A 668 -18.61 5.16 4.06
N GLY A 669 -19.85 4.66 4.01
CA GLY A 669 -20.55 4.34 2.76
C GLY A 669 -20.00 3.11 2.02
N GLY A 670 -20.34 3.02 0.74
CA GLY A 670 -19.85 2.04 -0.21
C GLY A 670 -18.78 2.62 -1.15
N PRO A 671 -18.54 1.98 -2.30
CA PRO A 671 -17.51 2.41 -3.25
C PRO A 671 -17.68 3.84 -3.73
N THR A 672 -16.57 4.52 -4.01
CA THR A 672 -16.57 5.86 -4.62
C THR A 672 -16.81 5.73 -6.11
N LEU A 673 -17.92 6.29 -6.60
CA LEU A 673 -18.19 6.39 -8.02
C LEU A 673 -17.39 7.55 -8.61
N THR A 674 -16.66 7.27 -9.68
CA THR A 674 -15.92 8.25 -10.46
C THR A 674 -16.40 8.25 -11.90
N TRP A 675 -16.30 9.40 -12.54
CA TRP A 675 -16.76 9.61 -13.91
C TRP A 675 -15.82 10.56 -14.65
N ARG A 676 -15.63 10.32 -15.94
CA ARG A 676 -15.03 11.25 -16.88
C ARG A 676 -15.92 11.40 -18.11
N ALA A 677 -16.28 12.65 -18.42
CA ALA A 677 -16.94 13.01 -19.66
C ALA A 677 -16.06 12.67 -20.87
N VAL A 678 -16.65 12.08 -21.91
CA VAL A 678 -16.00 11.84 -23.20
C VAL A 678 -16.68 12.69 -24.27
N ASN A 679 -17.96 12.43 -24.56
CA ASN A 679 -18.80 13.25 -25.44
C ASN A 679 -19.87 14.03 -24.66
N ASP A 680 -20.48 13.45 -23.62
CA ASP A 680 -21.46 14.15 -22.78
C ASP A 680 -20.75 14.98 -21.70
N GLN A 681 -20.98 16.30 -21.74
CA GLN A 681 -20.41 17.25 -20.77
C GLN A 681 -21.26 17.39 -19.49
N GLY A 682 -22.42 16.72 -19.42
CA GLY A 682 -23.27 16.69 -18.24
C GLY A 682 -22.58 15.97 -17.08
N PHE A 683 -22.47 16.63 -15.92
CA PHE A 683 -22.01 16.00 -14.68
C PHE A 683 -23.20 15.80 -13.72
N PRO A 684 -23.86 14.64 -13.73
CA PRO A 684 -25.00 14.36 -12.87
C PRO A 684 -24.54 14.07 -11.42
N PRO A 685 -25.05 14.79 -10.40
CA PRO A 685 -24.77 14.50 -9.00
C PRO A 685 -25.18 13.06 -8.62
N LEU A 686 -24.52 12.45 -7.64
CA LEU A 686 -24.82 11.08 -7.22
C LEU A 686 -26.31 10.84 -6.85
N ALA A 687 -27.00 11.88 -6.36
CA ALA A 687 -28.43 11.80 -6.06
C ALA A 687 -29.31 11.41 -7.26
N ASN A 688 -28.80 11.59 -8.48
CA ASN A 688 -29.50 11.32 -9.74
C ASN A 688 -29.21 9.91 -10.27
N TRP A 689 -28.43 9.11 -9.55
CA TRP A 689 -28.04 7.76 -9.96
C TRP A 689 -28.79 6.68 -9.18
N ALA A 690 -29.44 5.77 -9.90
CA ALA A 690 -30.00 4.54 -9.38
C ALA A 690 -29.06 3.38 -9.76
N LEU A 691 -28.16 3.04 -8.84
CA LEU A 691 -27.23 1.92 -8.99
C LEU A 691 -27.49 0.89 -7.90
N SER A 692 -27.44 -0.37 -8.30
CA SER A 692 -27.47 -1.55 -7.46
C SER A 692 -26.05 -2.04 -7.17
N LEU A 693 -25.93 -3.03 -6.29
CA LEU A 693 -24.65 -3.71 -6.09
C LEU A 693 -24.22 -4.47 -7.36
N GLY A 694 -25.17 -4.99 -8.15
CA GLY A 694 -24.87 -5.68 -9.41
C GLY A 694 -24.24 -4.80 -10.47
N ASP A 695 -24.59 -3.51 -10.50
CA ASP A 695 -24.01 -2.53 -11.43
C ASP A 695 -22.55 -2.21 -11.09
N ILE A 696 -22.18 -2.28 -9.81
CA ILE A 696 -20.87 -1.80 -9.34
C ILE A 696 -19.94 -2.90 -8.86
N GLU A 697 -20.41 -4.09 -8.52
CA GLU A 697 -19.50 -5.16 -8.14
C GLU A 697 -18.65 -5.53 -9.36
N LEU A 698 -17.33 -5.53 -9.16
CA LEU A 698 -16.37 -6.07 -10.10
C LEU A 698 -15.42 -6.98 -9.32
N PHE A 699 -15.18 -8.14 -9.91
CA PHE A 699 -14.57 -9.34 -9.34
C PHE A 699 -13.05 -9.31 -9.37
#